data_AF-A0A520K5I1-F1
#
_entry.id   AF-A0A520K5I1-F1
#
_cell.length_a   1.000
_cell.length_b   1.000
_cell.length_c   1.000
_cell.angle_alpha   90.00
_cell.angle_beta   90.00
_cell.angle_gamma   90.00
#
_symmetry.space_group_name_H-M   'P 1'
#
loop_
_entity.id
_entity.type
_entity.pdbx_description
1 polymer ?
#
loop_
_entity_poly.entity_id
_entity_poly.type
_entity_poly.pdbx_seq_one_letter_code
_entity_poly.pdbx_strand_id
1 'polypeptide(L)'
;MDENEYVTHFTGLVELEREEQMRVHEEEMRRLSGREREEKGRAFLKMKGKSQGLGLGGKHLVRFRKQHDGVALPETEIEVGDLVLVSHAGTAPWDEANPLGTVAERTLYALTVAFDDAPPDFVYRKDLRIDLFVNDVTFQRMMGAIKKFKRLSQSRKDILLGATRPSFGTKKKLEFFNPALNTSQREAVLRSLAAEDFFLIHGPPGTGKTITCVEVIMQLIKRGMRVLAAADSNVAVDNLVERLDTLGVDVVRIGHPARVIPSLRKRSLDYLIQHDPDYIKAQELRERAHRLKERMKGVIVPEQRWRRGLSDEAIIAFAREGRTVRGIPVEKLKGMRRWLTVKQRIDKLFSIARELERSAINGIIEDAEVICATNSTAGSELLKGERFDYAIIDEATQATEPSSLIVLLKAERFIMAGDHKQLPPTILNEEAASGSLSKSLFERLLEVHGDKVRVMLDVQYRMNEEIAAFPSSEFYGGKLRAHERVKSQTLKDVIPKSHQGAFEPDDVQPLVFIDTGGSAEFRERTRRGSTSKENVAEAKLVRDIAERVLSLGIRPEEMAIISPYDDQVSLIKTLLPVDGLEIKTVDGFQGREKEVVIVSFVRSNKSGEIGFLRDLRRLNVSITRAKRKLVLIGDSTTLATDECYKRLIESAKERGAYKRVA
;
A
#
# COMPACT_ATOMS: atom_id res chain seq x y z
N MET A 1 -25.14 7.00 -15.86
CA MET A 1 -24.31 5.86 -16.27
C MET A 1 -25.10 4.60 -16.00
N ASP A 2 -25.44 3.84 -17.04
CA ASP A 2 -26.06 2.52 -16.87
C ASP A 2 -25.00 1.43 -16.59
N GLU A 3 -25.43 0.17 -16.40
CA GLU A 3 -24.51 -0.94 -16.10
C GLU A 3 -23.45 -1.17 -17.20
N ASN A 4 -23.85 -1.13 -18.47
CA ASN A 4 -22.94 -1.44 -19.57
C ASN A 4 -21.98 -0.29 -19.82
N GLU A 5 -22.44 0.95 -19.70
CA GLU A 5 -21.60 2.14 -19.68
C GLU A 5 -20.58 2.05 -18.55
N TYR A 6 -21.01 1.70 -17.33
CA TYR A 6 -20.11 1.56 -16.18
C TYR A 6 -19.01 0.54 -16.41
N VAL A 7 -19.38 -0.65 -16.86
CA VAL A 7 -18.41 -1.73 -17.10
C VAL A 7 -17.45 -1.37 -18.22
N THR A 8 -17.95 -0.80 -19.32
CA THR A 8 -17.12 -0.45 -20.48
C THR A 8 -16.17 0.70 -20.15
N HIS A 9 -16.69 1.75 -19.49
CA HIS A 9 -15.94 2.92 -19.06
C HIS A 9 -14.77 2.54 -18.15
N PHE A 10 -15.04 1.90 -17.01
CA PHE A 10 -13.97 1.55 -16.07
C PHE A 10 -13.04 0.46 -16.59
N THR A 11 -13.49 -0.43 -17.47
CA THR A 11 -12.60 -1.38 -18.15
C THR A 11 -11.58 -0.65 -19.01
N GLY A 12 -12.02 0.31 -19.84
CA GLY A 12 -11.13 1.09 -20.70
C GLY A 12 -10.10 1.88 -19.91
N LEU A 13 -10.52 2.58 -18.85
CA LEU A 13 -9.61 3.39 -18.03
C LEU A 13 -8.56 2.53 -17.29
N VAL A 14 -8.97 1.37 -16.76
CA VAL A 14 -8.07 0.46 -16.06
C VAL A 14 -7.04 -0.12 -17.03
N GLU A 15 -7.43 -0.41 -18.27
CA GLU A 15 -6.51 -0.87 -19.32
C GLU A 15 -5.53 0.23 -19.75
N LEU A 16 -6.00 1.47 -19.96
CA LEU A 16 -5.13 2.63 -20.26
C LEU A 16 -4.07 2.84 -19.17
N GLU A 17 -4.47 2.80 -17.89
CA GLU A 17 -3.54 2.94 -16.77
C GLU A 17 -2.56 1.76 -16.69
N ARG A 18 -3.04 0.53 -16.92
CA ARG A 18 -2.20 -0.68 -16.93
C ARG A 18 -1.13 -0.56 -18.01
N GLU A 19 -1.53 -0.24 -19.24
CA GLU A 19 -0.62 -0.10 -20.39
C GLU A 19 0.41 1.00 -20.16
N GLU A 20 0.00 2.14 -19.62
CA GLU A 20 0.92 3.24 -19.30
C GLU A 20 1.91 2.86 -18.20
N GLN A 21 1.47 2.19 -17.14
CA GLN A 21 2.36 1.74 -16.07
C GLN A 21 3.38 0.71 -16.59
N MET A 22 2.95 -0.20 -17.47
CA MET A 22 3.85 -1.14 -18.15
C MET A 22 4.86 -0.40 -19.03
N ARG A 23 4.38 0.55 -19.86
CA ARG A 23 5.23 1.35 -20.77
C ARG A 23 6.29 2.15 -20.01
N VAL A 24 5.91 2.89 -18.98
CA VAL A 24 6.84 3.70 -18.16
C VAL A 24 7.92 2.82 -17.55
N HIS A 25 7.54 1.66 -17.04
CA HIS A 25 8.48 0.73 -16.42
C HIS A 25 9.43 0.09 -17.44
N GLU A 26 8.93 -0.31 -18.61
CA GLU A 26 9.74 -0.81 -19.72
C GLU A 26 10.72 0.25 -20.25
N GLU A 27 10.25 1.47 -20.48
CA GLU A 27 11.08 2.59 -20.92
C GLU A 27 12.19 2.89 -19.91
N GLU A 28 11.88 2.86 -18.61
CA GLU A 28 12.89 3.03 -17.57
C GLU A 28 13.93 1.91 -17.58
N MET A 29 13.51 0.65 -17.75
CA MET A 29 14.43 -0.49 -17.86
C MET A 29 15.34 -0.37 -19.10
N ARG A 30 14.83 0.17 -20.20
CA ARG A 30 15.58 0.37 -21.45
C ARG A 30 16.53 1.57 -21.39
N ARG A 31 16.11 2.66 -20.74
CA ARG A 31 16.86 3.94 -20.70
C ARG A 31 17.97 3.94 -19.65
N LEU A 32 17.71 3.38 -18.48
CA LEU A 32 18.66 3.41 -17.37
C LEU A 32 19.58 2.19 -17.40
N SER A 33 20.86 2.42 -17.18
CA SER A 33 21.83 1.36 -16.95
C SER A 33 21.47 0.59 -15.67
N GLY A 34 21.94 -0.66 -15.55
CA GLY A 34 21.73 -1.45 -14.35
C GLY A 34 22.26 -0.76 -13.08
N ARG A 35 23.33 0.04 -13.20
CA ARG A 35 23.92 0.79 -12.08
C ARG A 35 23.01 1.95 -11.65
N GLU A 36 22.50 2.74 -12.60
CA GLU A 36 21.55 3.81 -12.30
C GLU A 36 20.26 3.26 -11.67
N ARG A 37 19.80 2.08 -12.09
CA ARG A 37 18.65 1.40 -11.47
C ARG A 37 18.96 0.91 -10.06
N GLU A 38 20.16 0.39 -9.78
CA GLU A 38 20.58 0.02 -8.43
C GLU A 38 20.72 1.25 -7.51
N GLU A 39 21.24 2.36 -8.03
CA GLU A 39 21.33 3.65 -7.31
C GLU A 39 19.94 4.23 -7.01
N LYS A 40 18.97 4.04 -7.90
CA LYS A 40 17.54 4.33 -7.65
C LYS A 40 16.83 3.28 -6.81
N GLY A 41 17.52 2.22 -6.40
CA GLY A 41 16.94 1.16 -5.59
C GLY A 41 15.96 0.23 -6.31
N ARG A 42 15.97 0.18 -7.64
CA ARG A 42 15.05 -0.62 -8.48
C ARG A 42 15.65 -1.89 -9.07
N ALA A 43 16.93 -2.13 -8.83
CA ALA A 43 17.61 -3.33 -9.25
C ALA A 43 18.68 -3.76 -8.24
N PHE A 44 18.97 -5.05 -8.21
CA PHE A 44 20.17 -5.59 -7.56
C PHE A 44 21.09 -6.19 -8.61
N LEU A 45 22.34 -5.72 -8.63
CA LEU A 45 23.37 -6.24 -9.51
C LEU A 45 24.27 -7.24 -8.80
N LYS A 46 24.94 -8.09 -9.59
CA LYS A 46 26.00 -9.01 -9.12
C LYS A 46 25.50 -9.92 -8.00
N MET A 47 24.33 -10.51 -8.21
CA MET A 47 23.67 -11.40 -7.25
C MET A 47 24.07 -12.85 -7.51
N LYS A 48 23.94 -13.71 -6.48
CA LYS A 48 24.04 -15.16 -6.58
C LYS A 48 22.82 -15.82 -5.96
N GLY A 49 22.21 -16.78 -6.66
CA GLY A 49 21.02 -17.49 -6.19
C GLY A 49 21.34 -18.85 -5.59
N LYS A 50 20.59 -19.25 -4.56
CA LYS A 50 20.64 -20.60 -3.96
C LYS A 50 19.24 -21.06 -3.63
N SER A 51 18.90 -22.31 -3.98
CA SER A 51 17.59 -22.89 -3.64
C SER A 51 17.37 -22.94 -2.13
N GLN A 52 16.14 -22.66 -1.70
CA GLN A 52 15.64 -22.88 -0.33
C GLN A 52 14.58 -23.98 -0.26
N GLY A 53 14.30 -24.68 -1.36
CA GLY A 53 13.23 -25.67 -1.44
C GLY A 53 11.91 -25.05 -1.89
N LEU A 54 10.79 -25.62 -1.41
CA LEU A 54 9.43 -25.23 -1.77
C LEU A 54 8.76 -24.49 -0.61
N GLY A 55 8.06 -23.40 -0.93
CA GLY A 55 7.28 -22.61 0.02
C GLY A 55 5.79 -22.96 0.00
N LEU A 56 5.02 -22.13 0.71
CA LEU A 56 3.55 -22.15 0.71
C LEU A 56 2.98 -22.17 -0.71
N GLY A 57 1.96 -22.99 -0.94
CA GLY A 57 1.36 -23.17 -2.27
C GLY A 57 2.21 -23.98 -3.27
N GLY A 58 3.37 -24.51 -2.86
CA GLY A 58 4.25 -25.27 -3.76
C GLY A 58 5.15 -24.42 -4.64
N LYS A 59 5.35 -23.14 -4.31
CA LYS A 59 6.25 -22.23 -5.03
C LYS A 59 7.72 -22.57 -4.78
N HIS A 60 8.58 -22.45 -5.79
CA HIS A 60 10.03 -22.64 -5.68
C HIS A 60 10.70 -21.42 -5.06
N LEU A 61 11.33 -21.58 -3.90
CA LEU A 61 12.02 -20.49 -3.21
C LEU A 61 13.50 -20.45 -3.59
N VAL A 62 13.96 -19.29 -4.04
CA VAL A 62 15.38 -19.02 -4.32
C VAL A 62 15.84 -17.83 -3.48
N ARG A 63 16.91 -18.02 -2.71
CA ARG A 63 17.54 -16.97 -1.91
C ARG A 63 18.72 -16.38 -2.66
N PHE A 64 18.65 -15.09 -2.93
CA PHE A 64 19.68 -14.30 -3.56
C PHE A 64 20.46 -13.50 -2.53
N ARG A 65 21.77 -13.40 -2.75
CA ARG A 65 22.69 -12.56 -1.97
C ARG A 65 23.65 -11.86 -2.92
N LYS A 66 24.36 -10.82 -2.47
CA LYS A 66 25.49 -10.28 -3.23
C LYS A 66 26.51 -11.38 -3.48
N GLN A 67 27.13 -11.37 -4.67
CA GLN A 67 28.08 -12.41 -5.07
C GLN A 67 29.29 -12.47 -4.13
N HIS A 68 29.70 -11.30 -3.61
CA HIS A 68 30.70 -11.13 -2.58
C HIS A 68 30.05 -11.30 -1.22
N ASP A 69 30.58 -12.21 -0.40
CA ASP A 69 30.04 -12.52 0.92
C ASP A 69 30.21 -11.35 1.90
N GLY A 70 29.24 -11.19 2.80
CA GLY A 70 29.25 -10.13 3.83
C GLY A 70 28.78 -8.74 3.34
N VAL A 71 28.52 -8.57 2.05
CA VAL A 71 28.03 -7.30 1.50
C VAL A 71 26.52 -7.18 1.71
N ALA A 72 26.09 -6.10 2.36
CA ALA A 72 24.67 -5.77 2.52
C ALA A 72 24.03 -5.45 1.16
N LEU A 73 22.73 -5.68 1.06
CA LEU A 73 21.95 -5.19 -0.08
C LEU A 73 21.90 -3.66 -0.03
N PRO A 74 22.04 -2.97 -1.18
CA PRO A 74 21.86 -1.53 -1.25
C PRO A 74 20.42 -1.14 -0.85
N GLU A 75 20.22 0.13 -0.47
CA GLU A 75 18.89 0.67 -0.28
C GLU A 75 18.04 0.50 -1.54
N THR A 76 16.78 0.14 -1.37
CA THR A 76 15.95 -0.34 -2.46
C THR A 76 14.46 -0.10 -2.23
N GLU A 77 13.76 0.22 -3.32
CA GLU A 77 12.29 0.24 -3.43
C GLU A 77 11.70 -1.17 -3.56
N ILE A 78 12.51 -2.20 -3.83
CA ILE A 78 12.04 -3.58 -3.94
C ILE A 78 11.61 -4.08 -2.57
N GLU A 79 10.31 -4.22 -2.39
CA GLU A 79 9.69 -4.73 -1.19
C GLU A 79 9.21 -6.16 -1.37
N VAL A 80 8.92 -6.82 -0.26
CA VAL A 80 8.36 -8.17 -0.30
C VAL A 80 6.97 -8.11 -0.91
N GLY A 81 6.61 -9.04 -1.80
CA GLY A 81 5.37 -9.05 -2.59
C GLY A 81 5.52 -8.42 -3.98
N ASP A 82 6.64 -7.77 -4.27
CA ASP A 82 6.90 -7.23 -5.61
C ASP A 82 7.24 -8.34 -6.58
N LEU A 83 6.87 -8.15 -7.84
CA LEU A 83 7.36 -8.99 -8.92
C LEU A 83 8.76 -8.53 -9.28
N VAL A 84 9.66 -9.48 -9.38
CA VAL A 84 11.03 -9.25 -9.82
C VAL A 84 11.38 -10.19 -10.94
N LEU A 85 12.12 -9.66 -11.90
CA LEU A 85 12.63 -10.42 -13.02
C LEU A 85 14.09 -10.74 -12.75
N VAL A 86 14.47 -12.00 -12.89
CA VAL A 86 15.85 -12.46 -12.70
C VAL A 86 16.51 -12.71 -14.05
N SER A 87 17.53 -11.92 -14.37
CA SER A 87 18.32 -12.04 -15.59
C SER A 87 19.78 -12.39 -15.29
N HIS A 88 20.51 -12.85 -16.29
CA HIS A 88 21.95 -13.11 -16.20
C HIS A 88 22.74 -12.17 -17.12
N ALA A 89 24.02 -11.99 -16.83
CA ALA A 89 24.89 -11.12 -17.62
C ALA A 89 24.84 -11.46 -19.13
N GLY A 90 24.68 -10.43 -19.96
CA GLY A 90 24.60 -10.55 -21.42
C GLY A 90 23.19 -10.71 -21.98
N THR A 91 22.16 -10.85 -21.14
CA THR A 91 20.76 -10.82 -21.58
C THR A 91 20.09 -9.50 -21.29
N ALA A 92 19.13 -9.14 -22.13
CA ALA A 92 18.24 -8.03 -21.85
C ALA A 92 17.36 -8.39 -20.64
N PRO A 93 17.25 -7.54 -19.60
CA PRO A 93 16.37 -7.81 -18.47
C PRO A 93 14.91 -8.03 -18.91
N TRP A 94 14.42 -7.32 -19.92
CA TRP A 94 13.04 -7.45 -20.41
C TRP A 94 12.83 -8.64 -21.37
N ASP A 95 13.79 -9.56 -21.49
CA ASP A 95 13.60 -10.78 -22.29
C ASP A 95 12.55 -11.69 -21.62
N GLU A 96 11.53 -12.11 -22.38
CA GLU A 96 10.45 -13.00 -21.91
C GLU A 96 10.98 -14.36 -21.42
N ALA A 97 12.18 -14.78 -21.84
CA ALA A 97 12.82 -16.00 -21.35
C ALA A 97 13.30 -15.89 -19.89
N ASN A 98 13.39 -14.67 -19.33
CA ASN A 98 13.80 -14.49 -17.96
C ASN A 98 12.64 -14.81 -16.98
N PRO A 99 12.90 -15.60 -15.93
CA PRO A 99 11.89 -15.99 -14.98
C PRO A 99 11.44 -14.81 -14.12
N LEU A 100 10.13 -14.67 -14.03
CA LEU A 100 9.45 -13.76 -13.12
C LEU A 100 9.17 -14.48 -11.80
N GLY A 101 9.46 -13.81 -10.68
CA GLY A 101 9.17 -14.33 -9.36
C GLY A 101 8.64 -13.24 -8.43
N THR A 102 7.96 -13.64 -7.37
CA THR A 102 7.47 -12.72 -6.34
C THR A 102 8.46 -12.68 -5.17
N VAL A 103 8.89 -11.51 -4.73
CA VAL A 103 9.72 -11.39 -3.52
C VAL A 103 8.95 -11.95 -2.33
N ALA A 104 9.52 -12.95 -1.65
CA ALA A 104 8.94 -13.63 -0.49
C ALA A 104 9.57 -13.18 0.84
N GLU A 105 10.82 -12.74 0.82
CA GLU A 105 11.52 -12.28 2.02
C GLU A 105 12.59 -11.27 1.65
N ARG A 106 12.82 -10.27 2.51
CA ARG A 106 13.94 -9.35 2.40
C ARG A 106 14.61 -9.20 3.75
N THR A 107 15.93 -9.34 3.76
CA THR A 107 16.81 -9.08 4.90
C THR A 107 17.90 -8.11 4.46
N LEU A 108 18.69 -7.58 5.38
CA LEU A 108 19.82 -6.70 5.06
C LEU A 108 20.85 -7.35 4.11
N TYR A 109 20.90 -8.68 4.02
CA TYR A 109 21.92 -9.40 3.27
C TYR A 109 21.37 -10.34 2.18
N ALA A 110 20.05 -10.51 2.10
CA ALA A 110 19.45 -11.49 1.21
C ALA A 110 18.02 -11.12 0.81
N LEU A 111 17.69 -11.49 -0.42
CA LEU A 111 16.36 -11.41 -1.01
C LEU A 111 15.90 -12.83 -1.36
N THR A 112 14.77 -13.29 -0.84
CA THR A 112 14.17 -14.57 -1.23
C THR A 112 13.05 -14.30 -2.21
N VAL A 113 13.03 -15.00 -3.35
CA VAL A 113 12.00 -14.88 -4.39
C VAL A 113 11.33 -16.23 -4.59
N ALA A 114 10.00 -16.22 -4.65
CA ALA A 114 9.15 -17.36 -4.92
C ALA A 114 8.75 -17.39 -6.41
N PHE A 115 9.00 -18.52 -7.06
CA PHE A 115 8.61 -18.79 -8.45
C PHE A 115 7.47 -19.82 -8.46
N ASP A 116 6.47 -19.62 -9.33
CA ASP A 116 5.35 -20.54 -9.44
C ASP A 116 5.79 -21.91 -9.99
N ASP A 117 6.69 -21.90 -10.98
CA ASP A 117 7.33 -23.07 -11.54
C ASP A 117 8.82 -23.15 -11.17
N ALA A 118 9.45 -24.29 -11.43
CA ALA A 118 10.89 -24.46 -11.22
C ALA A 118 11.66 -23.49 -12.15
N PRO A 119 12.41 -22.51 -11.61
CA PRO A 119 13.09 -21.54 -12.45
C PRO A 119 14.27 -22.19 -13.18
N PRO A 120 14.68 -21.65 -14.34
CA PRO A 120 15.84 -22.12 -15.10
C PRO A 120 17.11 -22.24 -14.26
N ASP A 121 17.99 -23.18 -14.60
CA ASP A 121 19.21 -23.49 -13.84
C ASP A 121 20.13 -22.29 -13.63
N PHE A 122 20.10 -21.29 -14.52
CA PHE A 122 20.94 -20.10 -14.39
C PHE A 122 20.60 -19.28 -13.15
N VAL A 123 19.36 -19.35 -12.64
CA VAL A 123 18.91 -18.64 -11.45
C VAL A 123 19.67 -19.07 -10.19
N TYR A 124 20.32 -20.24 -10.20
CA TYR A 124 21.15 -20.74 -9.11
C TYR A 124 22.66 -20.41 -9.28
N ARG A 125 23.02 -19.55 -10.24
CA ARG A 125 24.41 -19.16 -10.53
C ARG A 125 24.75 -17.78 -9.96
N LYS A 126 25.95 -17.29 -10.28
CA LYS A 126 26.44 -15.94 -9.94
C LYS A 126 26.18 -14.96 -11.09
N ASP A 127 26.51 -13.70 -10.85
CA ASP A 127 26.40 -12.59 -11.82
C ASP A 127 24.97 -12.39 -12.35
N LEU A 128 24.02 -12.54 -11.43
CA LEU A 128 22.61 -12.32 -11.68
C LEU A 128 22.25 -10.86 -11.45
N ARG A 129 21.26 -10.41 -12.21
CA ARG A 129 20.60 -9.13 -12.05
C ARG A 129 19.14 -9.39 -11.70
N ILE A 130 18.64 -8.67 -10.70
CA ILE A 130 17.24 -8.76 -10.25
C ILE A 130 16.63 -7.37 -10.41
N ASP A 131 15.67 -7.22 -11.30
CA ASP A 131 14.96 -5.96 -11.51
C ASP A 131 13.57 -6.04 -10.88
N LEU A 132 13.14 -4.95 -10.23
CA LEU A 132 11.73 -4.72 -9.97
C LEU A 132 10.97 -4.80 -11.31
N PHE A 133 9.82 -5.47 -11.33
CA PHE A 133 8.96 -5.63 -12.49
C PHE A 133 7.51 -5.23 -12.17
N VAL A 134 6.71 -4.89 -13.19
CA VAL A 134 5.32 -4.44 -12.99
C VAL A 134 4.44 -5.59 -12.53
N ASN A 135 3.73 -5.36 -11.43
CA ASN A 135 2.76 -6.31 -10.91
C ASN A 135 1.35 -6.03 -11.48
N ASP A 136 0.94 -6.84 -12.46
CA ASP A 136 -0.37 -6.70 -13.09
C ASP A 136 -1.53 -7.31 -12.27
N VAL A 137 -1.24 -8.03 -11.18
CA VAL A 137 -2.27 -8.73 -10.39
C VAL A 137 -3.33 -7.76 -9.86
N THR A 138 -2.95 -6.53 -9.50
CA THR A 138 -3.89 -5.52 -9.02
C THR A 138 -4.88 -5.11 -10.11
N PHE A 139 -4.42 -4.85 -11.34
CA PHE A 139 -5.31 -4.53 -12.46
C PHE A 139 -6.18 -5.70 -12.85
N GLN A 140 -5.65 -6.92 -12.89
CA GLN A 140 -6.44 -8.13 -13.15
C GLN A 140 -7.56 -8.33 -12.12
N ARG A 141 -7.30 -8.02 -10.85
CA ARG A 141 -8.33 -8.06 -9.80
C ARG A 141 -9.38 -6.96 -9.96
N MET A 142 -8.98 -5.73 -10.32
CA MET A 142 -9.90 -4.64 -10.64
C MET A 142 -10.80 -5.00 -11.83
N MET A 143 -10.22 -5.51 -12.92
CA MET A 143 -10.95 -6.01 -14.09
C MET A 143 -11.89 -7.16 -13.75
N GLY A 144 -11.44 -8.09 -12.90
CA GLY A 144 -12.26 -9.18 -12.38
C GLY A 144 -13.44 -8.67 -11.53
N ALA A 145 -13.25 -7.61 -10.74
CA ALA A 145 -14.29 -6.97 -9.96
C ALA A 145 -15.31 -6.25 -10.86
N ILE A 146 -14.85 -5.47 -11.84
CA ILE A 146 -15.72 -4.82 -12.84
C ILE A 146 -16.59 -5.84 -13.57
N LYS A 147 -16.03 -6.97 -14.02
CA LYS A 147 -16.81 -8.04 -14.67
C LYS A 147 -17.86 -8.65 -13.73
N LYS A 148 -17.57 -8.76 -12.44
CA LYS A 148 -18.50 -9.28 -11.42
C LYS A 148 -19.57 -8.27 -11.02
N PHE A 149 -19.41 -6.97 -11.31
CA PHE A 149 -20.42 -5.94 -11.07
C PHE A 149 -21.78 -6.31 -11.68
N LYS A 150 -21.79 -6.89 -12.89
CA LYS A 150 -23.01 -7.35 -13.59
C LYS A 150 -23.81 -8.40 -12.82
N ARG A 151 -23.18 -9.11 -11.88
CA ARG A 151 -23.80 -10.16 -11.06
C ARG A 151 -24.44 -9.61 -9.79
N LEU A 152 -24.29 -8.32 -9.49
CA LEU A 152 -25.00 -7.69 -8.38
C LEU A 152 -26.50 -7.64 -8.64
N SER A 153 -27.30 -7.66 -7.57
CA SER A 153 -28.74 -7.46 -7.67
C SER A 153 -29.05 -6.10 -8.30
N GLN A 154 -30.21 -6.00 -8.97
CA GLN A 154 -30.60 -4.73 -9.61
C GLN A 154 -30.68 -3.59 -8.60
N SER A 155 -31.25 -3.83 -7.42
CA SER A 155 -31.32 -2.84 -6.33
C SER A 155 -29.94 -2.28 -5.94
N ARG A 156 -28.93 -3.15 -5.76
CA ARG A 156 -27.56 -2.71 -5.43
C ARG A 156 -26.95 -1.89 -6.56
N LYS A 157 -27.13 -2.32 -7.81
CA LYS A 157 -26.63 -1.58 -8.98
C LYS A 157 -27.28 -0.20 -9.06
N ASP A 158 -28.59 -0.11 -8.88
CA ASP A 158 -29.33 1.16 -8.93
C ASP A 158 -28.85 2.13 -7.85
N ILE A 159 -28.53 1.65 -6.65
CA ILE A 159 -27.99 2.48 -5.56
C ILE A 159 -26.57 2.93 -5.86
N LEU A 160 -25.71 2.02 -6.33
CA LEU A 160 -24.32 2.33 -6.67
C LEU A 160 -24.21 3.27 -7.88
N LEU A 161 -25.10 3.16 -8.87
CA LEU A 161 -25.13 4.00 -10.06
C LEU A 161 -25.94 5.30 -9.87
N GLY A 162 -26.65 5.45 -8.75
CA GLY A 162 -27.40 6.66 -8.41
C GLY A 162 -28.84 6.72 -8.90
N ALA A 163 -29.37 5.63 -9.47
CA ALA A 163 -30.76 5.55 -9.90
C ALA A 163 -31.73 5.47 -8.70
N THR A 164 -31.30 4.87 -7.58
CA THR A 164 -32.10 4.76 -6.35
C THR A 164 -31.31 5.30 -5.16
N ARG A 165 -31.98 5.96 -4.21
CA ARG A 165 -31.34 6.45 -2.98
C ARG A 165 -31.16 5.32 -1.96
N PRO A 166 -30.07 5.30 -1.19
CA PRO A 166 -29.88 4.32 -0.13
C PRO A 166 -30.89 4.52 1.01
N SER A 167 -31.23 3.43 1.69
CA SER A 167 -32.13 3.43 2.84
C SER A 167 -31.39 3.49 4.19
N PHE A 168 -32.08 4.05 5.18
CA PHE A 168 -31.59 4.23 6.54
C PHE A 168 -32.66 3.79 7.53
N GLY A 169 -32.31 2.84 8.38
CA GLY A 169 -33.13 2.41 9.50
C GLY A 169 -33.11 3.39 10.66
N THR A 170 -33.80 3.02 11.75
CA THR A 170 -33.85 3.83 12.98
C THR A 170 -32.56 3.75 13.78
N LYS A 171 -32.05 4.89 14.22
CA LYS A 171 -30.92 4.96 15.16
C LYS A 171 -31.30 4.31 16.48
N LYS A 172 -30.55 3.30 16.91
CA LYS A 172 -30.74 2.64 18.20
C LYS A 172 -29.84 3.27 19.25
N LYS A 173 -30.29 3.29 20.52
CA LYS A 173 -29.44 3.69 21.65
C LYS A 173 -28.27 2.72 21.73
N LEU A 174 -27.07 3.27 21.87
CA LEU A 174 -25.82 2.55 21.79
C LEU A 174 -24.97 2.85 23.03
N GLU A 175 -24.36 1.83 23.59
CA GLU A 175 -23.25 1.98 24.52
C GLU A 175 -21.94 1.91 23.71
N PHE A 176 -21.19 3.00 23.72
CA PHE A 176 -19.93 3.11 22.97
C PHE A 176 -18.81 2.41 23.72
N PHE A 177 -17.97 1.65 23.01
CA PHE A 177 -16.77 1.04 23.59
C PHE A 177 -15.72 2.09 23.92
N ASN A 178 -15.58 3.10 23.07
CA ASN A 178 -14.74 4.26 23.33
C ASN A 178 -15.56 5.43 23.91
N PRO A 179 -15.49 5.71 25.22
CA PRO A 179 -16.22 6.81 25.83
C PRO A 179 -15.70 8.19 25.39
N ALA A 180 -14.46 8.27 24.89
CA ALA A 180 -13.81 9.51 24.49
C ALA A 180 -14.25 10.04 23.11
N LEU A 181 -15.10 9.31 22.38
CA LEU A 181 -15.64 9.78 21.11
C LEU A 181 -16.44 11.06 21.29
N ASN A 182 -16.17 12.05 20.45
CA ASN A 182 -16.93 13.30 20.43
C ASN A 182 -18.27 13.13 19.70
N THR A 183 -19.08 14.21 19.68
CA THR A 183 -20.43 14.19 19.11
C THR A 183 -20.46 13.81 17.63
N SER A 184 -19.55 14.32 16.80
CA SER A 184 -19.54 14.02 15.35
C SER A 184 -19.12 12.57 15.08
N GLN A 185 -18.16 12.04 15.84
CA GLN A 185 -17.76 10.64 15.77
C GLN A 185 -18.88 9.69 16.22
N ARG A 186 -19.56 10.00 17.34
CA ARG A 186 -20.72 9.21 17.82
C ARG A 186 -21.86 9.21 16.80
N GLU A 187 -22.14 10.36 16.20
CA GLU A 187 -23.15 10.49 15.15
C GLU A 187 -22.78 9.70 13.89
N ALA A 188 -21.50 9.72 13.48
CA ALA A 188 -21.00 8.91 12.38
C ALA A 188 -21.22 7.42 12.65
N VAL A 189 -20.86 6.92 13.84
CA VAL A 189 -21.08 5.52 14.25
C VAL A 189 -22.57 5.16 14.21
N LEU A 190 -23.43 6.00 14.78
CA LEU A 190 -24.88 5.73 14.81
C LEU A 190 -25.49 5.68 13.41
N ARG A 191 -25.11 6.60 12.51
CA ARG A 191 -25.62 6.61 11.13
C ARG A 191 -25.03 5.50 10.27
N SER A 192 -23.76 5.16 10.47
CA SER A 192 -23.12 3.99 9.87
C SER A 192 -23.87 2.70 10.20
N LEU A 193 -24.23 2.48 11.46
CA LEU A 193 -24.98 1.29 11.89
C LEU A 193 -26.45 1.29 11.47
N ALA A 194 -27.01 2.47 11.18
CA ALA A 194 -28.38 2.61 10.70
C ALA A 194 -28.49 2.50 9.16
N ALA A 195 -27.38 2.57 8.42
CA ALA A 195 -27.39 2.43 6.97
C ALA A 195 -27.66 0.98 6.55
N GLU A 196 -28.58 0.79 5.64
CA GLU A 196 -28.96 -0.53 5.13
C GLU A 196 -28.18 -0.95 3.89
N ASP A 197 -27.62 0.03 3.15
CA ASP A 197 -26.80 -0.19 1.95
C ASP A 197 -25.35 0.23 2.17
N PHE A 198 -25.12 1.54 2.38
CA PHE A 198 -23.79 2.09 2.61
C PHE A 198 -23.80 3.40 3.40
N PHE A 199 -22.63 3.75 3.95
CA PHE A 199 -22.43 5.05 4.58
C PHE A 199 -21.01 5.61 4.39
N LEU A 200 -20.90 6.93 4.35
CA LEU A 200 -19.64 7.64 4.19
C LEU A 200 -19.24 8.41 5.46
N ILE A 201 -18.03 8.19 5.94
CA ILE A 201 -17.43 8.97 7.03
C ILE A 201 -16.40 9.90 6.41
N HIS A 202 -16.72 11.20 6.31
CA HIS A 202 -15.78 12.21 5.87
C HIS A 202 -14.94 12.66 7.05
N GLY A 203 -13.67 12.28 7.09
CA GLY A 203 -12.79 12.69 8.19
C GLY A 203 -11.61 13.52 7.74
N PRO A 204 -11.68 14.85 7.91
CA PRO A 204 -10.55 15.76 7.77
C PRO A 204 -9.31 15.34 8.57
N PRO A 205 -8.13 15.93 8.32
CA PRO A 205 -6.90 15.66 9.04
C PRO A 205 -7.06 15.74 10.56
N GLY A 206 -6.53 14.73 11.27
CA GLY A 206 -6.52 14.71 12.74
C GLY A 206 -7.87 14.44 13.42
N THR A 207 -8.94 14.15 12.68
CA THR A 207 -10.30 13.98 13.27
C THR A 207 -10.60 12.59 13.83
N GLY A 208 -9.65 11.65 13.73
CA GLY A 208 -9.83 10.28 14.24
C GLY A 208 -10.71 9.39 13.36
N LYS A 209 -10.55 9.46 12.03
CA LYS A 209 -11.20 8.55 11.05
C LYS A 209 -11.11 7.09 11.47
N THR A 210 -9.89 6.57 11.56
CA THR A 210 -9.62 5.17 11.91
C THR A 210 -10.20 4.82 13.28
N ILE A 211 -10.15 5.73 14.26
CA ILE A 211 -10.77 5.51 15.59
C ILE A 211 -12.29 5.32 15.46
N THR A 212 -12.93 6.12 14.61
CA THR A 212 -14.37 6.02 14.34
C THR A 212 -14.70 4.73 13.61
N CYS A 213 -13.89 4.33 12.62
CA CYS A 213 -14.02 3.04 11.93
C CYS A 213 -13.89 1.86 12.89
N VAL A 214 -12.91 1.90 13.81
CA VAL A 214 -12.73 0.86 14.82
C VAL A 214 -13.96 0.75 15.73
N GLU A 215 -14.53 1.87 16.20
CA GLU A 215 -15.78 1.81 16.97
C GLU A 215 -16.91 1.17 16.17
N VAL A 216 -17.09 1.54 14.89
CA VAL A 216 -18.09 0.89 14.02
C VAL A 216 -17.86 -0.62 13.95
N ILE A 217 -16.62 -1.05 13.74
CA ILE A 217 -16.25 -2.48 13.68
C ILE A 217 -16.59 -3.18 14.99
N MET A 218 -16.20 -2.63 16.14
CA MET A 218 -16.52 -3.19 17.47
C MET A 218 -18.03 -3.36 17.66
N GLN A 219 -18.81 -2.39 17.21
CA GLN A 219 -20.27 -2.44 17.30
C GLN A 219 -20.88 -3.51 16.39
N LEU A 220 -20.29 -3.76 15.22
CA LEU A 220 -20.71 -4.82 14.31
C LEU A 220 -20.37 -6.21 14.88
N ILE A 221 -19.15 -6.38 15.42
CA ILE A 221 -18.73 -7.62 16.09
C ILE A 221 -19.66 -7.94 17.27
N LYS A 222 -19.99 -6.95 18.12
CA LYS A 222 -20.96 -7.13 19.23
C LYS A 222 -22.32 -7.63 18.77
N ARG A 223 -22.68 -7.41 17.50
CA ARG A 223 -23.94 -7.87 16.89
C ARG A 223 -23.81 -9.22 16.18
N GLY A 224 -22.65 -9.89 16.29
CA GLY A 224 -22.36 -11.16 15.64
C GLY A 224 -22.13 -11.05 14.14
N MET A 225 -21.79 -9.87 13.63
CA MET A 225 -21.56 -9.64 12.20
C MET A 225 -20.10 -9.97 11.84
N ARG A 226 -19.89 -10.67 10.71
CA ARG A 226 -18.57 -10.86 10.11
C ARG A 226 -18.15 -9.61 9.34
N VAL A 227 -16.93 -9.17 9.57
CA VAL A 227 -16.44 -7.89 9.06
C VAL A 227 -15.17 -8.06 8.22
N LEU A 228 -15.18 -7.46 7.02
CA LEU A 228 -13.99 -7.24 6.19
C LEU A 228 -13.54 -5.79 6.33
N ALA A 229 -12.44 -5.56 7.04
CA ALA A 229 -11.80 -4.26 7.14
C ALA A 229 -10.68 -4.13 6.09
N ALA A 230 -10.74 -3.10 5.25
CA ALA A 230 -9.84 -2.92 4.14
C ALA A 230 -9.35 -1.47 4.00
N ALA A 231 -8.27 -1.31 3.23
CA ALA A 231 -7.76 -0.02 2.76
C ALA A 231 -6.90 -0.25 1.51
N ASP A 232 -6.55 0.80 0.80
CA ASP A 232 -5.72 0.66 -0.41
C ASP A 232 -4.24 0.36 -0.10
N SER A 233 -3.71 0.95 0.98
CA SER A 233 -2.32 0.80 1.41
C SER A 233 -2.13 -0.16 2.59
N ASN A 234 -0.99 -0.83 2.67
CA ASN A 234 -0.68 -1.72 3.80
C ASN A 234 -0.63 -0.98 5.13
N VAL A 235 -0.08 0.24 5.14
CA VAL A 235 0.03 1.07 6.35
C VAL A 235 -1.36 1.37 6.93
N ALA A 236 -2.34 1.70 6.08
CA ALA A 236 -3.70 1.95 6.55
C ALA A 236 -4.36 0.69 7.12
N VAL A 237 -4.15 -0.49 6.50
CA VAL A 237 -4.63 -1.77 7.03
C VAL A 237 -3.98 -2.09 8.37
N ASP A 238 -2.67 -1.92 8.48
CA ASP A 238 -1.92 -2.23 9.70
C ASP A 238 -2.34 -1.32 10.87
N ASN A 239 -2.66 -0.04 10.60
CA ASN A 239 -3.24 0.87 11.59
C ASN A 239 -4.61 0.40 12.11
N LEU A 240 -5.44 -0.24 11.28
CA LEU A 240 -6.69 -0.86 11.71
C LEU A 240 -6.41 -2.09 12.59
N VAL A 241 -5.51 -2.97 12.14
CA VAL A 241 -5.11 -4.19 12.87
C VAL A 241 -4.57 -3.85 14.25
N GLU A 242 -3.66 -2.88 14.36
CA GLU A 242 -3.06 -2.47 15.63
C GLU A 242 -4.11 -2.03 16.65
N ARG A 243 -5.08 -1.22 16.22
CA ARG A 243 -6.13 -0.69 17.09
C ARG A 243 -7.12 -1.77 17.52
N LEU A 244 -7.47 -2.67 16.61
CA LEU A 244 -8.36 -3.80 16.93
C LEU A 244 -7.66 -4.83 17.83
N ASP A 245 -6.38 -5.14 17.59
CA ASP A 245 -5.56 -6.02 18.45
C ASP A 245 -5.45 -5.46 19.87
N THR A 246 -5.29 -4.14 20.00
CA THR A 246 -5.25 -3.45 21.31
C THR A 246 -6.56 -3.59 22.09
N LEU A 247 -7.69 -3.72 21.39
CA LEU A 247 -9.01 -3.93 21.99
C LEU A 247 -9.32 -5.42 22.25
N GLY A 248 -8.40 -6.32 21.93
CA GLY A 248 -8.55 -7.76 22.16
C GLY A 248 -9.42 -8.47 21.13
N VAL A 249 -9.70 -7.85 19.98
CA VAL A 249 -10.45 -8.47 18.88
C VAL A 249 -9.61 -9.56 18.22
N ASP A 250 -10.24 -10.66 17.83
CA ASP A 250 -9.58 -11.67 17.02
C ASP A 250 -9.50 -11.24 15.55
N VAL A 251 -8.38 -10.59 15.23
CA VAL A 251 -8.09 -10.05 13.90
C VAL A 251 -7.14 -10.96 13.14
N VAL A 252 -7.52 -11.28 11.91
CA VAL A 252 -6.63 -11.94 10.93
C VAL A 252 -6.22 -10.95 9.84
N ARG A 253 -4.92 -10.67 9.78
CA ARG A 253 -4.31 -9.82 8.75
C ARG A 253 -3.88 -10.69 7.56
N ILE A 254 -4.55 -10.53 6.42
CA ILE A 254 -4.23 -11.24 5.18
C ILE A 254 -3.40 -10.33 4.29
N GLY A 255 -2.21 -10.80 3.93
CA GLY A 255 -1.24 -10.10 3.10
C GLY A 255 0.16 -10.57 3.42
N HIS A 256 1.13 -10.22 2.58
CA HIS A 256 2.48 -10.72 2.76
C HIS A 256 3.10 -10.26 4.10
N PRO A 257 3.62 -11.15 4.98
CA PRO A 257 4.09 -10.80 6.33
C PRO A 257 5.18 -9.74 6.42
N ALA A 258 5.96 -9.54 5.35
CA ALA A 258 7.00 -8.53 5.33
C ALA A 258 6.49 -7.13 4.92
N ARG A 259 5.26 -7.03 4.39
CA ARG A 259 4.51 -5.78 4.25
C ARG A 259 3.72 -5.42 5.51
N VAL A 260 3.78 -6.27 6.54
CA VAL A 260 3.12 -6.09 7.83
C VAL A 260 4.13 -5.55 8.84
N ILE A 261 3.72 -4.54 9.60
CA ILE A 261 4.53 -3.99 10.71
C ILE A 261 4.98 -5.15 11.64
N PRO A 262 6.27 -5.23 12.04
CA PRO A 262 6.81 -6.37 12.78
C PRO A 262 6.01 -6.79 14.02
N SER A 263 5.48 -5.83 14.78
CA SER A 263 4.66 -6.08 15.97
C SER A 263 3.32 -6.77 15.67
N LEU A 264 2.81 -6.62 14.45
CA LEU A 264 1.52 -7.16 14.00
C LEU A 264 1.65 -8.49 13.26
N ARG A 265 2.88 -8.98 13.00
CA ARG A 265 3.09 -10.26 12.29
C ARG A 265 2.42 -11.44 12.98
N LYS A 266 2.29 -11.41 14.31
CA LYS A 266 1.56 -12.42 15.09
C LYS A 266 0.08 -12.56 14.67
N ARG A 267 -0.50 -11.52 14.06
CA ARG A 267 -1.88 -11.49 13.53
C ARG A 267 -1.95 -11.82 12.04
N SER A 268 -0.82 -12.05 11.37
CA SER A 268 -0.83 -12.42 9.95
C SER A 268 -1.29 -13.86 9.75
N LEU A 269 -2.05 -14.12 8.68
CA LEU A 269 -2.50 -15.47 8.34
C LEU A 269 -1.33 -16.46 8.28
N ASP A 270 -0.21 -16.07 7.67
CA ASP A 270 0.99 -16.90 7.57
C ASP A 270 1.62 -17.24 8.93
N TYR A 271 1.47 -16.39 9.94
CA TYR A 271 1.94 -16.70 11.28
C TYR A 271 0.97 -17.63 12.01
N LEU A 272 -0.33 -17.34 11.91
CA LEU A 272 -1.38 -18.14 12.57
C LEU A 272 -1.37 -19.58 12.05
N ILE A 273 -1.27 -19.76 10.73
CA ILE A 273 -1.25 -21.08 10.12
C ILE A 273 -0.03 -21.91 10.53
N GLN A 274 1.12 -21.29 10.83
CA GLN A 274 2.31 -22.03 11.28
C GLN A 274 2.11 -22.71 12.64
N HIS A 275 1.13 -22.25 13.43
CA HIS A 275 0.80 -22.81 14.73
C HIS A 275 -0.42 -23.74 14.66
N ASP A 276 -1.02 -23.91 13.47
CA ASP A 276 -2.18 -24.76 13.27
C ASP A 276 -1.78 -26.26 13.17
N PRO A 277 -2.45 -27.16 13.92
CA PRO A 277 -2.14 -28.59 13.90
C PRO A 277 -2.25 -29.27 12.53
N ASP A 278 -3.26 -28.91 11.73
CA ASP A 278 -3.46 -29.47 10.39
C ASP A 278 -2.35 -29.02 9.45
N TYR A 279 -1.93 -27.75 9.56
CA TYR A 279 -0.82 -27.24 8.78
C TYR A 279 0.52 -27.89 9.12
N ILE A 280 0.82 -28.06 10.42
CA ILE A 280 2.04 -28.76 10.87
C ILE A 280 2.08 -30.17 10.28
N LYS A 281 0.97 -30.90 10.37
CA LYS A 281 0.83 -32.23 9.79
C LYS A 281 0.97 -32.22 8.26
N ALA A 282 0.47 -31.19 7.58
CA ALA A 282 0.64 -31.04 6.14
C ALA A 282 2.11 -30.87 5.75
N GLN A 283 2.88 -30.09 6.52
CA GLN A 283 4.33 -29.93 6.30
C GLN A 283 5.07 -31.26 6.49
N GLU A 284 4.75 -32.04 7.53
CA GLU A 284 5.34 -33.37 7.73
C GLU A 284 5.07 -34.32 6.55
N LEU A 285 3.84 -34.30 6.00
CA LEU A 285 3.47 -35.10 4.83
C LEU A 285 4.22 -34.66 3.58
N ARG A 286 4.40 -33.34 3.36
CA ARG A 286 5.20 -32.81 2.26
C ARG A 286 6.66 -33.22 2.37
N GLU A 287 7.27 -33.09 3.54
CA GLU A 287 8.64 -33.56 3.76
C GLU A 287 8.79 -35.04 3.48
N ARG A 288 7.83 -35.86 3.92
CA ARG A 288 7.82 -37.30 3.63
C ARG A 288 7.72 -37.57 2.13
N ALA A 289 6.88 -36.82 1.41
CA ALA A 289 6.77 -36.91 -0.04
C ALA A 289 8.08 -36.52 -0.74
N HIS A 290 8.75 -35.46 -0.28
CA HIS A 290 10.06 -35.04 -0.80
C HIS A 290 11.16 -36.06 -0.52
N ARG A 291 11.23 -36.64 0.68
CA ARG A 291 12.15 -37.74 1.01
C ARG A 291 11.94 -38.95 0.10
N LEU A 292 10.69 -39.27 -0.24
CA LEU A 292 10.38 -40.33 -1.20
C LEU A 292 10.83 -39.94 -2.62
N LYS A 293 10.61 -38.69 -3.05
CA LYS A 293 11.04 -38.19 -4.36
C LYS A 293 12.57 -38.22 -4.52
N GLU A 294 13.32 -37.91 -3.46
CA GLU A 294 14.78 -38.01 -3.47
C GLU A 294 15.27 -39.46 -3.60
N ARG A 295 14.64 -40.40 -2.87
CA ARG A 295 14.91 -41.84 -3.01
C ARG A 295 14.56 -42.42 -4.38
N MET A 296 13.78 -41.67 -5.17
CA MET A 296 13.37 -42.05 -6.52
C MET A 296 14.37 -41.60 -7.61
N LYS A 297 15.39 -40.81 -7.27
CA LYS A 297 16.46 -40.46 -8.21
C LYS A 297 17.20 -41.72 -8.68
N GLY A 298 17.32 -41.89 -10.00
CA GLY A 298 17.96 -43.05 -10.63
C GLY A 298 17.06 -44.27 -10.86
N VAL A 299 15.80 -44.27 -10.42
CA VAL A 299 14.84 -45.32 -10.78
C VAL A 299 14.35 -45.09 -12.22
N ILE A 300 14.16 -46.18 -12.97
CA ILE A 300 13.68 -46.12 -14.37
C ILE A 300 12.29 -45.48 -14.43
N VAL A 301 12.21 -44.34 -15.10
CA VAL A 301 10.98 -43.58 -15.32
C VAL A 301 10.23 -44.15 -16.54
N PRO A 302 8.89 -44.30 -16.48
CA PRO A 302 8.06 -44.75 -17.61
C PRO A 302 7.85 -43.63 -18.65
N GLU A 303 8.93 -43.21 -19.30
CA GLU A 303 8.96 -42.27 -20.44
C GLU A 303 8.78 -43.00 -21.78
N GLN A 304 8.53 -42.28 -22.88
CA GLN A 304 8.23 -42.87 -24.20
C GLN A 304 9.19 -44.00 -24.62
N ARG A 305 10.50 -43.85 -24.34
CA ARG A 305 11.53 -44.87 -24.62
C ARG A 305 11.23 -46.24 -24.01
N TRP A 306 10.70 -46.27 -22.79
CA TRP A 306 10.42 -47.49 -22.02
C TRP A 306 8.93 -47.82 -21.90
N ARG A 307 8.05 -46.82 -22.04
CA ARG A 307 6.60 -46.97 -21.90
C ARG A 307 5.97 -47.67 -23.10
N ARG A 308 6.48 -47.43 -24.32
CA ARG A 308 6.03 -48.07 -25.59
C ARG A 308 4.50 -48.18 -25.73
N GLY A 309 3.78 -47.12 -25.35
CA GLY A 309 2.32 -47.04 -25.41
C GLY A 309 1.56 -47.97 -24.44
N LEU A 310 2.21 -48.47 -23.39
CA LEU A 310 1.54 -49.21 -22.31
C LEU A 310 0.90 -48.24 -21.30
N SER A 311 -0.26 -48.62 -20.77
CA SER A 311 -0.86 -47.94 -19.62
C SER A 311 -0.09 -48.24 -18.34
N ASP A 312 -0.30 -47.46 -17.29
CA ASP A 312 0.33 -47.68 -15.99
C ASP A 312 -0.10 -49.04 -15.41
N GLU A 313 -1.36 -49.42 -15.59
CA GLU A 313 -1.91 -50.72 -15.16
C GLU A 313 -1.24 -51.88 -15.88
N ALA A 314 -1.03 -51.77 -17.20
CA ALA A 314 -0.36 -52.78 -17.99
C ALA A 314 1.10 -52.96 -17.56
N ILE A 315 1.84 -51.87 -17.34
CA ILE A 315 3.21 -51.92 -16.82
C ILE A 315 3.25 -52.62 -15.46
N ILE A 316 2.32 -52.29 -14.55
CA ILE A 316 2.23 -52.92 -13.23
C ILE A 316 1.92 -54.42 -13.34
N ALA A 317 1.00 -54.81 -14.23
CA ALA A 317 0.61 -56.20 -14.45
C ALA A 317 1.76 -57.04 -15.03
N PHE A 318 2.36 -56.63 -16.15
CA PHE A 318 3.48 -57.35 -16.76
C PHE A 318 4.70 -57.43 -15.84
N ALA A 319 4.97 -56.38 -15.05
CA ALA A 319 6.03 -56.40 -14.04
C ALA A 319 5.75 -57.38 -12.88
N ARG A 320 4.48 -57.65 -12.54
CA ARG A 320 4.09 -58.68 -11.55
C ARG A 320 4.19 -60.09 -12.13
N GLU A 321 3.75 -60.28 -13.37
CA GLU A 321 3.81 -61.57 -14.08
C GLU A 321 5.24 -61.99 -14.45
N GLY A 322 6.21 -61.07 -14.39
CA GLY A 322 7.60 -61.35 -14.74
C GLY A 322 7.81 -61.60 -16.24
N ARG A 323 6.88 -61.12 -17.08
CA ARG A 323 6.91 -61.32 -18.53
C ARG A 323 7.46 -60.08 -19.24
N THR A 324 8.20 -60.30 -20.32
CA THR A 324 8.56 -59.23 -21.24
C THR A 324 7.35 -58.87 -22.10
N VAL A 325 7.25 -57.59 -22.46
CA VAL A 325 6.18 -57.13 -23.36
C VAL A 325 6.76 -56.06 -24.28
N ARG A 326 6.39 -56.11 -25.57
CA ARG A 326 6.83 -55.15 -26.60
C ARG A 326 8.34 -54.87 -26.56
N GLY A 327 9.18 -55.87 -26.30
CA GLY A 327 10.64 -55.74 -26.24
C GLY A 327 11.21 -55.00 -25.02
N ILE A 328 10.42 -54.82 -23.95
CA ILE A 328 10.88 -54.19 -22.70
C ILE A 328 11.40 -55.28 -21.74
N PRO A 329 12.65 -55.20 -21.24
CA PRO A 329 13.18 -56.14 -20.26
C PRO A 329 12.40 -56.14 -18.94
N VAL A 330 12.29 -57.31 -18.29
CA VAL A 330 11.56 -57.48 -17.02
C VAL A 330 12.11 -56.56 -15.92
N GLU A 331 13.43 -56.36 -15.86
CA GLU A 331 14.05 -55.44 -14.90
C GLU A 331 13.60 -53.99 -15.09
N LYS A 332 13.44 -53.57 -16.36
CA LYS A 332 12.94 -52.24 -16.69
C LYS A 332 11.47 -52.10 -16.32
N LEU A 333 10.65 -53.13 -16.57
CA LEU A 333 9.25 -53.19 -16.12
C LEU A 333 9.14 -53.13 -14.58
N LYS A 334 9.98 -53.87 -13.85
CA LYS A 334 10.06 -53.82 -12.38
C LYS A 334 10.48 -52.44 -11.88
N GLY A 335 11.44 -51.79 -12.55
CA GLY A 335 11.87 -50.42 -12.27
C GLY A 335 10.74 -49.40 -12.46
N MET A 336 10.04 -49.46 -13.60
CA MET A 336 8.89 -48.60 -13.88
C MET A 336 7.73 -48.87 -12.92
N ARG A 337 7.44 -50.13 -12.56
CA ARG A 337 6.43 -50.47 -11.54
C ARG A 337 6.77 -49.83 -10.20
N ARG A 338 8.01 -49.96 -9.75
CA ARG A 338 8.49 -49.33 -8.50
C ARG A 338 8.30 -47.82 -8.57
N TRP A 339 8.60 -47.22 -9.71
CA TRP A 339 8.37 -45.79 -9.93
C TRP A 339 6.91 -45.40 -9.85
N LEU A 340 6.03 -46.12 -10.53
CA LEU A 340 4.58 -45.85 -10.54
C LEU A 340 3.97 -45.97 -9.14
N THR A 341 4.32 -47.02 -8.40
CA THR A 341 3.80 -47.22 -7.04
C THR A 341 4.27 -46.13 -6.07
N VAL A 342 5.55 -45.73 -6.15
CA VAL A 342 6.06 -44.65 -5.28
C VAL A 342 5.49 -43.30 -5.71
N LYS A 343 5.34 -43.03 -7.01
CA LYS A 343 4.68 -41.83 -7.53
C LYS A 343 3.24 -41.72 -7.00
N GLN A 344 2.43 -42.77 -7.12
CA GLN A 344 1.06 -42.79 -6.56
C GLN A 344 1.03 -42.45 -5.06
N ARG A 345 2.01 -42.95 -4.29
CA ARG A 345 2.14 -42.63 -2.86
C ARG A 345 2.53 -41.17 -2.63
N ILE A 346 3.46 -40.63 -3.42
CA ILE A 346 3.88 -39.22 -3.37
C ILE A 346 2.68 -38.31 -3.69
N ASP A 347 1.95 -38.60 -4.77
CA ASP A 347 0.78 -37.84 -5.20
C ASP A 347 -0.32 -37.87 -4.12
N LYS A 348 -0.55 -39.03 -3.49
CA LYS A 348 -1.48 -39.15 -2.36
C LYS A 348 -1.04 -38.32 -1.14
N LEU A 349 0.25 -38.33 -0.79
CA LEU A 349 0.77 -37.51 0.32
C LEU A 349 0.59 -36.01 0.04
N PHE A 350 0.88 -35.56 -1.19
CA PHE A 350 0.66 -34.16 -1.58
C PHE A 350 -0.82 -33.78 -1.59
N SER A 351 -1.72 -34.68 -2.02
CA SER A 351 -3.17 -34.43 -1.98
C SER A 351 -3.64 -34.20 -0.54
N ILE A 352 -3.29 -35.10 0.38
CA ILE A 352 -3.68 -34.99 1.78
C ILE A 352 -3.08 -33.73 2.41
N ALA A 353 -1.81 -33.43 2.13
CA ALA A 353 -1.19 -32.20 2.61
C ALA A 353 -1.92 -30.93 2.13
N ARG A 354 -2.34 -30.89 0.86
CA ARG A 354 -3.12 -29.77 0.31
C ARG A 354 -4.53 -29.65 0.90
N GLU A 355 -5.14 -30.76 1.29
CA GLU A 355 -6.43 -30.77 1.97
C GLU A 355 -6.30 -30.22 3.40
N LEU A 356 -5.31 -30.69 4.15
CA LEU A 356 -5.01 -30.19 5.49
C LEU A 356 -4.61 -28.70 5.49
N GLU A 357 -3.79 -28.25 4.54
CA GLU A 357 -3.47 -26.82 4.41
C GLU A 357 -4.71 -25.97 4.16
N ARG A 358 -5.63 -26.43 3.30
CA ARG A 358 -6.90 -25.73 3.05
C ARG A 358 -7.80 -25.74 4.28
N SER A 359 -7.87 -26.85 5.00
CA SER A 359 -8.59 -26.97 6.28
C SER A 359 -8.10 -25.93 7.28
N ALA A 360 -6.78 -25.86 7.50
CA ALA A 360 -6.15 -24.90 8.39
C ALA A 360 -6.44 -23.44 8.01
N ILE A 361 -6.28 -23.09 6.73
CA ILE A 361 -6.56 -21.73 6.23
C ILE A 361 -8.02 -21.36 6.44
N ASN A 362 -8.94 -22.25 6.05
CA ASN A 362 -10.36 -21.99 6.14
C ASN A 362 -10.81 -21.86 7.60
N GLY A 363 -10.34 -22.73 8.49
CA GLY A 363 -10.64 -22.65 9.92
C GLY A 363 -10.26 -21.28 10.51
N ILE A 364 -9.04 -20.81 10.26
CA ILE A 364 -8.57 -19.50 10.73
C ILE A 364 -9.41 -18.35 10.16
N ILE A 365 -9.81 -18.42 8.89
CA ILE A 365 -10.62 -17.40 8.22
C ILE A 365 -12.08 -17.40 8.74
N GLU A 366 -12.64 -18.57 8.99
CA GLU A 366 -14.00 -18.76 9.50
C GLU A 366 -14.13 -18.30 10.95
N ASP A 367 -13.14 -18.61 11.79
CA ASP A 367 -13.13 -18.29 13.23
C ASP A 367 -12.85 -16.79 13.50
N ALA A 368 -12.25 -16.07 12.55
CA ALA A 368 -11.89 -14.67 12.72
C ALA A 368 -13.13 -13.75 12.86
N GLU A 369 -13.12 -12.88 13.88
CA GLU A 369 -14.14 -11.83 14.04
C GLU A 369 -14.00 -10.75 12.95
N VAL A 370 -12.75 -10.41 12.60
CA VAL A 370 -12.43 -9.41 11.58
C VAL A 370 -11.29 -9.88 10.70
N ILE A 371 -11.51 -9.78 9.39
CA ILE A 371 -10.46 -9.97 8.40
C ILE A 371 -9.96 -8.60 7.93
N CYS A 372 -8.66 -8.37 8.05
CA CYS A 372 -7.99 -7.15 7.60
C CYS A 372 -7.13 -7.42 6.36
N ALA A 373 -7.39 -6.73 5.25
CA ALA A 373 -6.63 -6.91 4.01
C ALA A 373 -6.55 -5.62 3.18
N THR A 374 -5.57 -5.50 2.28
CA THR A 374 -5.63 -4.42 1.28
C THR A 374 -6.76 -4.69 0.27
N ASN A 375 -7.27 -3.65 -0.41
CA ASN A 375 -8.31 -3.79 -1.43
C ASN A 375 -7.96 -4.88 -2.46
N SER A 376 -6.74 -4.83 -2.99
CA SER A 376 -6.22 -5.86 -3.90
C SER A 376 -6.14 -7.24 -3.22
N THR A 377 -5.59 -7.34 -2.01
CA THR A 377 -5.46 -8.63 -1.30
C THR A 377 -6.81 -9.25 -0.95
N ALA A 378 -7.84 -8.44 -0.71
CA ALA A 378 -9.21 -8.91 -0.52
C ALA A 378 -9.67 -9.76 -1.72
N GLY A 379 -9.24 -9.42 -2.94
CA GLY A 379 -9.52 -10.16 -4.17
C GLY A 379 -8.66 -11.41 -4.41
N SER A 380 -7.83 -11.82 -3.46
CA SER A 380 -6.98 -13.02 -3.59
C SER A 380 -7.78 -14.32 -3.54
N GLU A 381 -7.16 -15.41 -4.00
CA GLU A 381 -7.74 -16.76 -3.96
C GLU A 381 -7.98 -17.25 -2.51
N LEU A 382 -7.27 -16.71 -1.52
CA LEU A 382 -7.46 -17.05 -0.10
C LEU A 382 -8.86 -16.69 0.40
N LEU A 383 -9.43 -15.59 -0.10
CA LEU A 383 -10.78 -15.13 0.29
C LEU A 383 -11.83 -15.46 -0.77
N LYS A 384 -11.55 -16.43 -1.64
CA LYS A 384 -12.48 -16.81 -2.70
C LYS A 384 -13.62 -17.63 -2.12
N GLY A 385 -14.84 -17.17 -2.35
CA GLY A 385 -16.05 -17.80 -1.78
C GLY A 385 -16.53 -17.11 -0.52
N GLU A 386 -15.62 -16.51 0.26
CA GLU A 386 -15.97 -15.77 1.46
C GLU A 386 -16.97 -14.63 1.21
N ARG A 387 -17.86 -14.45 2.19
CA ARG A 387 -18.86 -13.40 2.28
C ARG A 387 -18.84 -12.80 3.68
N PHE A 388 -19.06 -11.49 3.73
CA PHE A 388 -19.08 -10.71 4.96
C PHE A 388 -20.40 -9.94 5.03
N ASP A 389 -20.86 -9.67 6.24
CA ASP A 389 -22.05 -8.83 6.43
C ASP A 389 -21.72 -7.37 6.11
N TYR A 390 -20.53 -6.92 6.55
CA TYR A 390 -20.05 -5.56 6.36
C TYR A 390 -18.62 -5.51 5.82
N ALA A 391 -18.39 -4.56 4.91
CA ALA A 391 -17.06 -4.09 4.55
C ALA A 391 -16.81 -2.68 5.12
N ILE A 392 -15.66 -2.45 5.74
CA ILE A 392 -15.20 -1.11 6.13
C ILE A 392 -13.96 -0.79 5.30
N ILE A 393 -13.99 0.29 4.53
CA ILE A 393 -12.83 0.76 3.75
C ILE A 393 -12.32 2.05 4.38
N ASP A 394 -11.16 2.01 5.03
CA ASP A 394 -10.46 3.20 5.52
C ASP A 394 -9.59 3.81 4.41
N GLU A 395 -9.32 5.11 4.49
CA GLU A 395 -8.63 5.90 3.46
C GLU A 395 -9.19 5.68 2.03
N ALA A 396 -10.52 5.50 1.94
CA ALA A 396 -11.22 5.11 0.73
C ALA A 396 -11.10 6.11 -0.43
N THR A 397 -10.77 7.36 -0.14
CA THR A 397 -10.57 8.42 -1.16
C THR A 397 -9.22 8.31 -1.87
N GLN A 398 -8.32 7.46 -1.38
CA GLN A 398 -7.04 7.15 -2.03
C GLN A 398 -7.13 5.96 -2.97
N ALA A 399 -8.26 5.23 -2.96
CA ALA A 399 -8.50 4.08 -3.82
C ALA A 399 -9.26 4.47 -5.08
N THR A 400 -8.86 3.92 -6.23
CA THR A 400 -9.70 3.98 -7.43
C THR A 400 -11.03 3.27 -7.17
N GLU A 401 -12.06 3.67 -7.91
CA GLU A 401 -13.36 3.00 -7.82
C GLU A 401 -13.29 1.49 -8.13
N PRO A 402 -12.58 1.04 -9.19
CA PRO A 402 -12.36 -0.39 -9.43
C PRO A 402 -11.61 -1.12 -8.30
N SER A 403 -10.66 -0.46 -7.61
CA SER A 403 -9.97 -1.04 -6.44
C SER A 403 -10.95 -1.25 -5.28
N SER A 404 -11.74 -0.22 -4.94
CA SER A 404 -12.76 -0.30 -3.89
C SER A 404 -13.80 -1.39 -4.19
N LEU A 405 -14.18 -1.55 -5.46
CA LEU A 405 -15.17 -2.54 -5.89
C LEU A 405 -14.76 -3.98 -5.54
N ILE A 406 -13.47 -4.29 -5.48
CA ILE A 406 -12.98 -5.63 -5.08
C ILE A 406 -13.51 -6.02 -3.69
N VAL A 407 -13.54 -5.07 -2.77
CA VAL A 407 -14.00 -5.26 -1.39
C VAL A 407 -15.52 -5.26 -1.32
N LEU A 408 -16.18 -4.32 -2.00
CA LEU A 408 -17.64 -4.17 -1.99
C LEU A 408 -18.37 -5.44 -2.46
N LEU A 409 -17.79 -6.17 -3.42
CA LEU A 409 -18.36 -7.42 -3.93
C LEU A 409 -18.35 -8.57 -2.93
N LYS A 410 -17.65 -8.41 -1.79
CA LYS A 410 -17.55 -9.43 -0.74
C LYS A 410 -18.48 -9.20 0.44
N ALA A 411 -19.02 -8.00 0.57
CA ALA A 411 -19.95 -7.66 1.63
C ALA A 411 -21.34 -7.32 1.09
N GLU A 412 -22.36 -7.42 1.93
CA GLU A 412 -23.71 -6.93 1.62
C GLU A 412 -23.79 -5.42 1.77
N ARG A 413 -23.25 -4.92 2.88
CA ARG A 413 -23.22 -3.49 3.24
C ARG A 413 -21.80 -2.99 3.34
N PHE A 414 -21.59 -1.70 3.12
CA PHE A 414 -20.24 -1.14 3.24
C PHE A 414 -20.20 0.27 3.83
N ILE A 415 -19.11 0.57 4.53
CA ILE A 415 -18.84 1.87 5.13
C ILE A 415 -17.48 2.34 4.62
N MET A 416 -17.42 3.54 4.07
CA MET A 416 -16.18 4.11 3.56
C MET A 416 -15.78 5.31 4.40
N ALA A 417 -14.56 5.34 4.90
CA ALA A 417 -13.98 6.50 5.56
C ALA A 417 -12.87 7.09 4.69
N GLY A 418 -12.87 8.41 4.53
CA GLY A 418 -11.90 9.08 3.68
C GLY A 418 -12.01 10.59 3.74
N ASP A 419 -11.19 11.26 2.94
CA ASP A 419 -11.20 12.71 2.79
C ASP A 419 -10.95 13.13 1.34
N HIS A 420 -12.03 13.45 0.62
CA HIS A 420 -12.00 13.89 -0.77
C HIS A 420 -11.38 15.29 -0.96
N LYS A 421 -11.02 15.99 0.12
CA LYS A 421 -10.25 17.23 0.09
C LYS A 421 -8.74 16.98 0.22
N GLN A 422 -8.32 15.73 0.43
CA GLN A 422 -6.92 15.29 0.39
C GLN A 422 -6.64 14.53 -0.91
N LEU A 423 -5.44 13.94 -1.02
CA LEU A 423 -4.95 13.31 -2.25
C LEU A 423 -5.94 12.27 -2.82
N PRO A 424 -6.25 12.36 -4.13
CA PRO A 424 -6.94 11.31 -4.87
C PRO A 424 -6.01 10.10 -5.10
N PRO A 425 -6.51 9.01 -5.71
CA PRO A 425 -5.65 7.96 -6.26
C PRO A 425 -4.66 8.53 -7.28
N THR A 426 -3.40 8.10 -7.22
CA THR A 426 -2.37 8.47 -8.18
C THR A 426 -2.56 7.67 -9.47
N ILE A 427 -2.80 8.36 -10.59
CA ILE A 427 -2.99 7.78 -11.93
C ILE A 427 -1.88 8.32 -12.83
N LEU A 428 -1.16 7.44 -13.51
CA LEU A 428 -0.06 7.80 -14.41
C LEU A 428 -0.57 8.30 -15.76
N ASN A 429 -1.58 7.64 -16.31
CA ASN A 429 -2.14 7.97 -17.61
C ASN A 429 -3.11 9.18 -17.50
N GLU A 430 -2.80 10.28 -18.21
CA GLU A 430 -3.60 11.50 -18.15
C GLU A 430 -5.04 11.33 -18.68
N GLU A 431 -5.23 10.49 -19.71
CA GLU A 431 -6.56 10.16 -20.25
C GLU A 431 -7.37 9.35 -19.24
N ALA A 432 -6.76 8.35 -18.59
CA ALA A 432 -7.41 7.59 -17.53
C ALA A 432 -7.75 8.49 -16.32
N ALA A 433 -6.83 9.39 -15.94
CA ALA A 433 -6.99 10.31 -14.83
C ALA A 433 -8.16 11.28 -15.07
N SER A 434 -8.18 11.94 -16.24
CA SER A 434 -9.24 12.86 -16.65
C SER A 434 -10.55 12.14 -16.95
N GLY A 435 -10.49 10.89 -17.40
CA GLY A 435 -11.60 9.98 -17.61
C GLY A 435 -12.24 9.45 -16.32
N SER A 436 -11.97 10.04 -15.16
CA SER A 436 -12.52 9.72 -13.81
C SER A 436 -11.87 8.58 -13.03
N LEU A 437 -10.77 7.97 -13.50
CA LEU A 437 -10.06 6.96 -12.69
C LEU A 437 -9.43 7.56 -11.41
N SER A 438 -9.09 8.86 -11.47
CA SER A 438 -8.61 9.65 -10.33
C SER A 438 -9.72 10.04 -9.34
N LYS A 439 -10.99 9.75 -9.66
CA LYS A 439 -12.11 10.03 -8.78
C LYS A 439 -12.48 8.77 -8.02
N SER A 440 -12.37 8.83 -6.70
CA SER A 440 -12.69 7.69 -5.85
C SER A 440 -14.20 7.37 -5.87
N LEU A 441 -14.54 6.12 -5.55
CA LEU A 441 -15.94 5.73 -5.36
C LEU A 441 -16.61 6.57 -4.27
N PHE A 442 -15.87 6.92 -3.21
CA PHE A 442 -16.34 7.80 -2.14
C PHE A 442 -16.81 9.15 -2.70
N GLU A 443 -16.00 9.78 -3.56
CA GLU A 443 -16.33 11.06 -4.19
C GLU A 443 -17.56 10.95 -5.08
N ARG A 444 -17.61 9.93 -5.94
CA ARG A 444 -18.74 9.73 -6.85
C ARG A 444 -20.05 9.50 -6.09
N LEU A 445 -20.05 8.66 -5.05
CA LEU A 445 -21.25 8.42 -4.24
C LEU A 445 -21.70 9.68 -3.49
N LEU A 446 -20.76 10.50 -3.00
CA LEU A 446 -21.08 11.75 -2.34
C LEU A 446 -21.71 12.77 -3.30
N GLU A 447 -21.21 12.87 -4.53
CA GLU A 447 -21.79 13.76 -5.54
C GLU A 447 -23.19 13.33 -5.97
N VAL A 448 -23.39 12.02 -6.14
CA VAL A 448 -24.67 11.45 -6.60
C VAL A 448 -25.75 11.54 -5.53
N HIS A 449 -25.42 11.22 -4.27
CA HIS A 449 -26.41 11.09 -3.19
C HIS A 449 -26.45 12.30 -2.23
N GLY A 450 -25.46 13.18 -2.31
CA GLY A 450 -25.34 14.37 -1.47
C GLY A 450 -25.03 14.09 0.00
N ASP A 451 -25.19 15.09 0.85
CA ASP A 451 -24.76 15.03 2.26
C ASP A 451 -25.56 14.04 3.14
N LYS A 452 -26.68 13.51 2.65
CA LYS A 452 -27.51 12.54 3.41
C LYS A 452 -26.82 11.18 3.60
N VAL A 453 -25.81 10.86 2.79
CA VAL A 453 -25.05 9.60 2.93
C VAL A 453 -23.75 9.77 3.71
N ARG A 454 -23.45 10.97 4.23
CA ARG A 454 -22.25 11.20 5.03
C ARG A 454 -22.48 11.86 6.39
N VAL A 455 -21.46 11.70 7.24
CA VAL A 455 -21.16 12.60 8.36
C VAL A 455 -19.72 13.09 8.19
N MET A 456 -19.51 14.39 8.41
CA MET A 456 -18.18 14.96 8.52
C MET A 456 -17.75 15.03 9.99
N LEU A 457 -16.57 14.50 10.30
CA LEU A 457 -15.95 14.65 11.60
C LEU A 457 -15.39 16.07 11.72
N ASP A 458 -15.72 16.78 12.79
CA ASP A 458 -15.54 18.23 12.87
C ASP A 458 -14.57 18.68 13.99
N VAL A 459 -14.05 17.77 14.80
CA VAL A 459 -13.06 18.04 15.85
C VAL A 459 -11.75 17.33 15.51
N GLN A 460 -10.65 18.08 15.41
CA GLN A 460 -9.32 17.57 15.14
C GLN A 460 -8.42 17.58 16.39
N TYR A 461 -7.55 16.58 16.49
CA TYR A 461 -6.68 16.28 17.63
C TYR A 461 -5.18 16.28 17.25
N ARG A 462 -4.82 16.96 16.15
CA ARG A 462 -3.45 16.99 15.60
C ARG A 462 -2.82 18.37 15.71
N MET A 463 -3.45 19.37 15.11
CA MET A 463 -2.86 20.67 14.79
C MET A 463 -3.16 21.70 15.87
N ASN A 464 -2.23 22.62 16.08
CA ASN A 464 -2.52 23.90 16.71
C ASN A 464 -3.64 24.65 15.94
N GLU A 465 -4.44 25.47 16.64
CA GLU A 465 -5.53 26.23 16.03
C GLU A 465 -5.08 27.17 14.89
N GLU A 466 -3.94 27.82 15.03
CA GLU A 466 -3.38 28.73 14.02
C GLU A 466 -3.05 27.98 12.73
N ILE A 467 -2.48 26.77 12.84
CA ILE A 467 -2.20 25.89 11.69
C ILE A 467 -3.52 25.39 11.08
N ALA A 468 -4.49 25.00 11.91
CA ALA A 468 -5.75 24.43 11.47
C ALA A 468 -6.71 25.46 10.83
N ALA A 469 -6.54 26.75 11.13
CA ALA A 469 -7.49 27.79 10.73
C ALA A 469 -7.62 27.94 9.21
N PHE A 470 -6.49 28.02 8.48
CA PHE A 470 -6.53 28.16 7.03
C PHE A 470 -7.14 26.91 6.35
N PRO A 471 -6.68 25.67 6.63
CA PRO A 471 -7.31 24.48 6.06
C PRO A 471 -8.79 24.38 6.37
N SER A 472 -9.19 24.71 7.60
CA SER A 472 -10.59 24.71 8.04
C SER A 472 -11.44 25.62 7.17
N SER A 473 -11.03 26.87 6.99
CA SER A 473 -11.75 27.85 6.18
C SER A 473 -11.78 27.47 4.71
N GLU A 474 -10.62 27.15 4.13
CA GLU A 474 -10.44 26.97 2.69
C GLU A 474 -11.03 25.65 2.17
N PHE A 475 -10.79 24.54 2.86
CA PHE A 475 -11.15 23.20 2.36
C PHE A 475 -12.40 22.62 3.01
N TYR A 476 -12.74 23.08 4.22
CA TYR A 476 -13.74 22.46 5.08
C TYR A 476 -14.86 23.43 5.52
N GLY A 477 -14.96 24.59 4.88
CA GLY A 477 -16.05 25.56 5.10
C GLY A 477 -16.12 26.11 6.53
N GLY A 478 -14.97 26.23 7.20
CA GLY A 478 -14.85 26.74 8.57
C GLY A 478 -15.36 25.80 9.66
N LYS A 479 -15.70 24.54 9.32
CA LYS A 479 -16.33 23.60 10.28
C LYS A 479 -15.32 22.82 11.13
N LEU A 480 -14.05 22.77 10.73
CA LEU A 480 -13.03 22.00 11.45
C LEU A 480 -12.51 22.78 12.67
N ARG A 481 -12.63 22.17 13.85
CA ARG A 481 -12.28 22.80 15.14
C ARG A 481 -11.16 22.05 15.83
N ALA A 482 -10.21 22.78 16.41
CA ALA A 482 -9.17 22.18 17.25
C ALA A 482 -9.71 21.75 18.61
N HIS A 483 -9.42 20.53 19.03
CA HIS A 483 -9.73 20.07 20.39
C HIS A 483 -8.87 20.84 21.41
N GLU A 484 -9.40 21.09 22.61
CA GLU A 484 -8.74 21.90 23.65
C GLU A 484 -7.30 21.44 23.96
N ARG A 485 -7.06 20.12 23.93
CA ARG A 485 -5.73 19.51 24.16
C ARG A 485 -4.66 19.92 23.14
N VAL A 486 -5.04 20.30 21.93
CA VAL A 486 -4.11 20.67 20.85
C VAL A 486 -4.23 22.13 20.43
N LYS A 487 -5.34 22.80 20.79
CA LYS A 487 -5.69 24.14 20.34
C LYS A 487 -4.55 25.15 20.55
N SER A 488 -3.93 25.14 21.73
CA SER A 488 -2.87 26.08 22.12
C SER A 488 -1.46 25.47 22.13
N GLN A 489 -1.29 24.26 21.59
CA GLN A 489 -0.02 23.54 21.68
C GLN A 489 1.05 24.23 20.83
N THR A 490 2.28 24.35 21.33
CA THR A 490 3.39 24.98 20.60
C THR A 490 4.65 24.14 20.70
N LEU A 491 5.71 24.55 19.99
CA LEU A 491 7.00 23.86 20.08
C LEU A 491 7.61 23.96 21.50
N LYS A 492 7.23 24.96 22.30
CA LYS A 492 7.67 25.13 23.69
C LYS A 492 7.39 23.90 24.56
N ASP A 493 6.32 23.17 24.26
CA ASP A 493 5.86 22.05 25.09
C ASP A 493 6.72 20.79 24.90
N VAL A 494 7.50 20.71 23.82
CA VAL A 494 8.35 19.56 23.46
C VAL A 494 9.83 19.88 23.46
N ILE A 495 10.21 21.17 23.44
CA ILE A 495 11.60 21.58 23.63
C ILE A 495 12.09 21.10 25.02
N PRO A 496 13.23 20.38 25.09
CA PRO A 496 13.78 19.92 26.36
C PRO A 496 14.02 21.07 27.33
N LYS A 497 13.79 20.84 28.62
CA LYS A 497 14.01 21.86 29.68
C LYS A 497 15.42 22.45 29.66
N SER A 498 16.42 21.67 29.25
CA SER A 498 17.81 22.13 29.09
C SER A 498 18.01 23.21 28.03
N HIS A 499 17.05 23.41 27.14
CA HIS A 499 17.08 24.41 26.05
C HIS A 499 16.03 25.52 26.27
N GLN A 500 15.47 25.64 27.49
CA GLN A 500 14.55 26.73 27.82
C GLN A 500 15.27 28.09 27.76
N GLY A 501 14.65 29.04 27.04
CA GLY A 501 15.23 30.37 26.81
C GLY A 501 16.21 30.45 25.64
N ALA A 502 16.50 29.34 24.94
CA ALA A 502 17.35 29.31 23.75
C ALA A 502 16.57 29.58 22.43
N PHE A 503 15.26 29.84 22.52
CA PHE A 503 14.37 30.03 21.38
C PHE A 503 13.86 31.47 21.32
N GLU A 504 13.75 31.98 20.10
CA GLU A 504 13.09 33.25 19.78
C GLU A 504 11.58 33.03 19.61
N PRO A 505 10.74 34.09 19.66
CA PRO A 505 9.29 33.96 19.43
C PRO A 505 8.94 33.19 18.15
N ASP A 506 9.72 33.41 17.11
CA ASP A 506 9.57 32.80 15.79
C ASP A 506 9.84 31.31 15.75
N ASP A 507 10.76 30.82 16.57
CA ASP A 507 11.11 29.40 16.65
C ASP A 507 9.93 28.57 17.14
N VAL A 508 9.06 29.16 17.96
CA VAL A 508 7.96 28.50 18.64
C VAL A 508 6.58 28.91 18.15
N GLN A 509 6.51 29.94 17.29
CA GLN A 509 5.28 30.33 16.59
C GLN A 509 4.76 29.15 15.76
N PRO A 510 3.47 28.77 15.90
CA PRO A 510 2.89 27.62 15.21
C PRO A 510 2.90 27.71 13.69
N LEU A 511 2.71 28.89 13.13
CA LEU A 511 2.75 29.13 11.69
C LEU A 511 3.79 30.19 11.36
N VAL A 512 4.63 29.94 10.36
CA VAL A 512 5.52 30.95 9.77
C VAL A 512 5.51 30.80 8.26
N PHE A 513 5.26 31.88 7.53
CA PHE A 513 5.46 31.97 6.08
C PHE A 513 6.69 32.83 5.80
N ILE A 514 7.68 32.28 5.12
CA ILE A 514 8.93 32.94 4.74
C ILE A 514 8.89 33.21 3.23
N ASP A 515 8.73 34.49 2.90
CA ASP A 515 8.65 34.97 1.54
C ASP A 515 10.05 35.19 0.94
N THR A 516 10.30 34.47 -0.15
CA THR A 516 11.53 34.57 -0.95
C THR A 516 11.34 35.48 -2.18
N GLY A 517 10.17 36.09 -2.33
CA GLY A 517 9.79 36.89 -3.48
C GLY A 517 10.59 38.19 -3.63
N GLY A 518 10.95 38.49 -4.87
CA GLY A 518 11.70 39.70 -5.25
C GLY A 518 13.23 39.56 -5.23
N SER A 519 13.78 38.42 -4.78
CA SER A 519 15.22 38.14 -4.86
C SER A 519 15.54 37.26 -6.07
N ALA A 520 16.54 37.66 -6.86
CA ALA A 520 17.03 36.86 -7.99
C ALA A 520 17.75 35.57 -7.54
N GLU A 521 18.20 35.51 -6.29
CA GLU A 521 18.89 34.35 -5.71
C GLU A 521 17.98 33.13 -5.59
N PHE A 522 16.69 33.37 -5.32
CA PHE A 522 15.68 32.34 -5.10
C PHE A 522 14.97 31.89 -6.37
N ARG A 523 15.58 32.05 -7.55
CA ARG A 523 14.98 31.56 -8.79
C ARG A 523 15.06 30.04 -8.88
N GLU A 524 13.95 29.46 -9.35
CA GLU A 524 13.90 28.04 -9.68
C GLU A 524 14.82 27.70 -10.87
N ARG A 525 15.24 26.44 -10.95
CA ARG A 525 15.93 25.87 -12.11
C ARG A 525 15.48 24.44 -12.38
N THR A 526 15.78 23.97 -13.60
CA THR A 526 15.51 22.60 -14.05
C THR A 526 16.84 21.92 -14.35
N ARG A 527 17.09 20.74 -13.78
CA ARG A 527 18.32 20.00 -14.07
C ARG A 527 18.30 19.46 -15.50
N ARG A 528 19.47 19.34 -16.11
CA ARG A 528 19.58 18.78 -17.47
C ARG A 528 19.03 17.35 -17.49
N GLY A 529 18.01 17.11 -18.31
CA GLY A 529 17.39 15.78 -18.46
C GLY A 529 16.34 15.42 -17.40
N SER A 530 16.03 16.34 -16.48
CA SER A 530 14.95 16.21 -15.50
C SER A 530 13.72 17.00 -15.93
N THR A 531 12.53 16.51 -15.57
CA THR A 531 11.25 17.22 -15.69
C THR A 531 10.84 17.90 -14.37
N SER A 532 11.61 17.69 -13.29
CA SER A 532 11.37 18.26 -11.97
C SER A 532 12.06 19.62 -11.78
N LYS A 533 11.81 20.28 -10.65
CA LYS A 533 12.27 21.64 -10.37
C LYS A 533 13.03 21.68 -9.04
N GLU A 534 13.99 22.58 -8.94
CA GLU A 534 14.70 22.85 -7.69
C GLU A 534 14.98 24.34 -7.51
N ASN A 535 15.16 24.74 -6.26
CA ASN A 535 15.54 26.09 -5.85
C ASN A 535 16.63 25.99 -4.80
N VAL A 536 17.86 26.35 -5.19
CA VAL A 536 19.06 26.13 -4.36
C VAL A 536 19.08 27.03 -3.14
N ALA A 537 18.71 28.29 -3.28
CA ALA A 537 18.68 29.23 -2.16
C ALA A 537 17.59 28.84 -1.17
N GLU A 538 16.41 28.42 -1.67
CA GLU A 538 15.35 27.88 -0.82
C GLU A 538 15.78 26.60 -0.11
N ALA A 539 16.52 25.70 -0.77
CA ALA A 539 17.03 24.48 -0.13
C ALA A 539 18.06 24.76 0.97
N LYS A 540 18.91 25.79 0.80
CA LYS A 540 19.82 26.26 1.86
C LYS A 540 19.04 26.86 3.04
N LEU A 541 18.03 27.69 2.75
CA LEU A 541 17.17 28.26 3.78
C LEU A 541 16.42 27.18 4.57
N VAL A 542 15.90 26.16 3.88
CA VAL A 542 15.32 24.97 4.51
C VAL A 542 16.31 24.29 5.45
N ARG A 543 17.56 24.07 5.00
CA ARG A 543 18.62 23.49 5.84
C ARG A 543 18.85 24.34 7.09
N ASP A 544 19.02 25.65 6.94
CA ASP A 544 19.32 26.56 8.06
C ASP A 544 18.18 26.57 9.11
N ILE A 545 16.93 26.55 8.65
CA ILE A 545 15.75 26.46 9.52
C ILE A 545 15.69 25.08 10.22
N ALA A 546 15.96 24.01 9.49
CA ALA A 546 15.97 22.66 10.05
C ALA A 546 17.05 22.51 11.11
N GLU A 547 18.29 22.96 10.83
CA GLU A 547 19.40 22.98 11.79
C GLU A 547 19.07 23.83 13.02
N ARG A 548 18.42 24.99 12.83
CA ARG A 548 17.94 25.81 13.96
C ARG A 548 16.96 25.02 14.83
N VAL A 549 15.96 24.38 14.25
CA VAL A 549 14.97 23.61 15.04
C VAL A 549 15.62 22.39 15.71
N LEU A 550 16.55 21.70 15.05
CA LEU A 550 17.33 20.60 15.66
C LEU A 550 18.19 21.10 16.83
N SER A 551 18.78 22.31 16.72
CA SER A 551 19.56 22.92 17.80
C SER A 551 18.76 23.23 19.07
N LEU A 552 17.42 23.27 18.96
CA LEU A 552 16.50 23.41 20.11
C LEU A 552 16.23 22.06 20.80
N GLY A 553 16.86 20.97 20.36
CA GLY A 553 16.71 19.64 20.95
C GLY A 553 15.51 18.85 20.42
N ILE A 554 14.88 19.29 19.33
CA ILE A 554 13.86 18.51 18.63
C ILE A 554 14.53 17.34 17.91
N ARG A 555 13.99 16.14 18.06
CA ARG A 555 14.58 14.95 17.44
C ARG A 555 14.34 14.94 15.93
N PRO A 556 15.27 14.44 15.10
CA PRO A 556 15.08 14.33 13.66
C PRO A 556 13.79 13.60 13.27
N GLU A 557 13.41 12.57 14.01
CA GLU A 557 12.20 11.78 13.76
C GLU A 557 10.90 12.54 14.08
N GLU A 558 10.97 13.67 14.79
CA GLU A 558 9.84 14.54 15.10
C GLU A 558 9.67 15.68 14.09
N MET A 559 10.55 15.75 13.10
CA MET A 559 10.54 16.74 12.02
C MET A 559 10.33 16.08 10.65
N ALA A 560 9.74 16.82 9.73
CA ALA A 560 9.80 16.49 8.31
C ALA A 560 9.96 17.73 7.42
N ILE A 561 10.56 17.50 6.26
CA ILE A 561 10.64 18.45 5.17
C ILE A 561 9.84 17.91 3.99
N ILE A 562 8.92 18.71 3.49
CA ILE A 562 8.03 18.37 2.38
C ILE A 562 8.31 19.33 1.22
N SER A 563 8.47 18.79 0.01
CA SER A 563 8.51 19.60 -1.21
C SER A 563 7.75 18.90 -2.34
N PRO A 564 7.02 19.61 -3.21
CA PRO A 564 6.30 18.98 -4.32
C PRO A 564 7.20 18.38 -5.41
N TYR A 565 8.51 18.68 -5.42
CA TYR A 565 9.42 18.35 -6.51
C TYR A 565 10.54 17.39 -6.08
N ASP A 566 10.69 16.26 -6.77
CA ASP A 566 11.73 15.26 -6.48
C ASP A 566 13.16 15.80 -6.54
N ASP A 567 13.45 16.71 -7.47
CA ASP A 567 14.78 17.32 -7.57
C ASP A 567 15.11 18.17 -6.34
N GLN A 568 14.12 18.91 -5.82
CA GLN A 568 14.25 19.67 -4.59
C GLN A 568 14.43 18.75 -3.39
N VAL A 569 13.64 17.67 -3.27
CA VAL A 569 13.80 16.67 -2.20
C VAL A 569 15.21 16.09 -2.22
N SER A 570 15.70 15.71 -3.40
CA SER A 570 17.06 15.17 -3.58
C SER A 570 18.15 16.19 -3.22
N LEU A 571 17.94 17.46 -3.57
CA LEU A 571 18.85 18.54 -3.24
C LEU A 571 18.93 18.76 -1.72
N ILE A 572 17.77 18.84 -1.05
CA ILE A 572 17.72 19.05 0.39
C ILE A 572 18.35 17.86 1.13
N LYS A 573 18.09 16.61 0.72
CA LYS A 573 18.77 15.43 1.29
C LYS A 573 20.29 15.50 1.19
N THR A 574 20.79 16.05 0.08
CA THR A 574 22.24 16.23 -0.13
C THR A 574 22.81 17.32 0.79
N LEU A 575 22.05 18.40 1.01
CA LEU A 575 22.48 19.52 1.86
C LEU A 575 22.30 19.26 3.35
N LEU A 576 21.39 18.37 3.74
CA LEU A 576 21.02 18.05 5.12
C LEU A 576 20.97 16.52 5.33
N PRO A 577 22.12 15.83 5.35
CA PRO A 577 22.21 14.39 5.55
C PRO A 577 22.06 14.03 7.04
N VAL A 578 20.86 14.20 7.59
CA VAL A 578 20.53 13.91 9.00
C VAL A 578 19.76 12.60 9.08
N ASP A 579 20.33 11.61 9.78
CA ASP A 579 19.67 10.34 10.03
C ASP A 579 18.38 10.54 10.83
N GLY A 580 17.32 9.82 10.44
CA GLY A 580 15.99 9.91 11.08
C GLY A 580 15.12 11.08 10.59
N LEU A 581 15.69 12.10 9.92
CA LEU A 581 14.92 13.21 9.35
C LEU A 581 14.22 12.79 8.06
N GLU A 582 12.89 12.94 8.03
CA GLU A 582 12.11 12.59 6.84
C GLU A 582 12.06 13.75 5.85
N ILE A 583 12.65 13.56 4.67
CA ILE A 583 12.62 14.52 3.55
C ILE A 583 11.95 13.84 2.36
N LYS A 584 10.73 14.26 2.03
CA LYS A 584 9.87 13.55 1.07
C LYS A 584 9.03 14.49 0.20
N THR A 585 8.49 13.94 -0.88
CA THR A 585 7.40 14.58 -1.61
C THR A 585 6.10 14.56 -0.83
N VAL A 586 5.13 15.37 -1.25
CA VAL A 586 3.79 15.43 -0.62
C VAL A 586 3.15 14.04 -0.59
N ASP A 587 3.13 13.36 -1.74
CA ASP A 587 2.58 12.02 -1.94
C ASP A 587 3.34 10.99 -1.05
N GLY A 588 4.67 11.08 -0.97
CA GLY A 588 5.50 10.21 -0.12
C GLY A 588 5.33 10.41 1.39
N PHE A 589 4.69 11.50 1.82
CA PHE A 589 4.45 11.86 3.23
C PHE A 589 3.01 11.61 3.69
N GLN A 590 2.18 10.99 2.84
CA GLN A 590 0.79 10.72 3.14
C GLN A 590 0.60 9.82 4.37
N GLY A 591 -0.44 10.10 5.15
CA GLY A 591 -0.77 9.35 6.37
C GLY A 591 0.15 9.62 7.57
N ARG A 592 1.23 10.40 7.39
CA ARG A 592 2.18 10.75 8.45
C ARG A 592 1.83 12.09 9.11
N GLU A 593 2.43 12.34 10.27
CA GLU A 593 2.35 13.57 11.04
C GLU A 593 3.64 13.77 11.85
N LYS A 594 4.03 15.02 12.09
CA LYS A 594 5.26 15.39 12.80
C LYS A 594 5.02 16.58 13.71
N GLU A 595 5.86 16.76 14.72
CA GLU A 595 5.81 17.93 15.58
C GLU A 595 6.11 19.20 14.77
N VAL A 596 7.11 19.12 13.87
CA VAL A 596 7.53 20.20 12.98
C VAL A 596 7.47 19.76 11.52
N VAL A 597 6.90 20.60 10.66
CA VAL A 597 6.92 20.40 9.21
C VAL A 597 7.40 21.68 8.52
N ILE A 598 8.37 21.53 7.62
CA ILE A 598 8.87 22.60 6.75
C ILE A 598 8.44 22.27 5.33
N VAL A 599 7.77 23.21 4.65
CA VAL A 599 7.32 23.06 3.26
C VAL A 599 8.11 24.01 2.36
N SER A 600 8.77 23.46 1.34
CA SER A 600 9.47 24.20 0.29
C SER A 600 8.64 24.17 -1.00
N PHE A 601 8.09 25.31 -1.41
CA PHE A 601 7.24 25.44 -2.59
C PHE A 601 8.02 25.51 -3.91
N VAL A 602 9.32 25.86 -3.89
CA VAL A 602 10.26 25.85 -5.03
C VAL A 602 10.01 26.90 -6.11
N ARG A 603 8.73 27.11 -6.48
CA ARG A 603 8.34 27.92 -7.64
C ARG A 603 8.66 29.39 -7.42
N SER A 604 9.51 29.92 -8.30
CA SER A 604 9.86 31.34 -8.35
C SER A 604 10.32 31.70 -9.76
N ASN A 605 9.44 32.34 -10.52
CA ASN A 605 9.66 32.66 -11.93
C ASN A 605 8.89 33.91 -12.36
N LYS A 606 9.32 34.52 -13.47
CA LYS A 606 8.71 35.76 -13.97
C LYS A 606 7.34 35.55 -14.63
N SER A 607 7.00 34.32 -15.04
CA SER A 607 5.73 34.02 -15.70
C SER A 607 4.59 33.75 -14.69
N GLY A 608 4.90 33.66 -13.39
CA GLY A 608 3.89 33.37 -12.37
C GLY A 608 3.37 31.93 -12.44
N GLU A 609 4.13 31.02 -13.06
CA GLU A 609 3.74 29.63 -13.23
C GLU A 609 4.01 28.81 -11.97
N ILE A 610 2.95 28.26 -11.39
CA ILE A 610 3.06 27.41 -10.19
C ILE A 610 3.06 25.89 -10.49
N GLY A 611 2.77 25.51 -11.74
CA GLY A 611 2.86 24.11 -12.20
C GLY A 611 2.09 23.12 -11.31
N PHE A 612 2.82 22.12 -10.79
CA PHE A 612 2.29 21.04 -9.94
C PHE A 612 1.60 21.51 -8.65
N LEU A 613 1.89 22.73 -8.20
CA LEU A 613 1.23 23.36 -7.04
C LEU A 613 -0.25 23.66 -7.25
N ARG A 614 -0.77 23.63 -8.49
CA ARG A 614 -2.19 23.86 -8.80
C ARG A 614 -3.12 22.82 -8.16
N ASP A 615 -2.61 21.64 -7.81
CA ASP A 615 -3.39 20.67 -7.06
C ASP A 615 -3.50 21.10 -5.59
N LEU A 616 -4.62 21.76 -5.28
CA LEU A 616 -4.88 22.28 -3.93
C LEU A 616 -5.07 21.16 -2.89
N ARG A 617 -5.33 19.91 -3.29
CA ARG A 617 -5.37 18.76 -2.37
C ARG A 617 -3.98 18.45 -1.85
N ARG A 618 -2.93 18.61 -2.66
CA ARG A 618 -1.52 18.50 -2.23
C ARG A 618 -1.14 19.61 -1.26
N LEU A 619 -1.61 20.84 -1.49
CA LEU A 619 -1.44 21.93 -0.54
C LEU A 619 -2.07 21.57 0.81
N ASN A 620 -3.36 21.18 0.80
CA ASN A 620 -4.08 20.78 2.01
C ASN A 620 -3.36 19.63 2.74
N VAL A 621 -2.89 18.62 2.01
CA VAL A 621 -2.10 17.52 2.60
C VAL A 621 -0.82 18.03 3.23
N SER A 622 -0.06 18.93 2.59
CA SER A 622 1.22 19.41 3.08
C SER A 622 1.09 20.20 4.38
N ILE A 623 0.12 21.12 4.43
CA ILE A 623 -0.06 22.05 5.56
C ILE A 623 -0.77 21.41 6.77
N THR A 624 -1.31 20.20 6.63
CA THR A 624 -2.03 19.50 7.70
C THR A 624 -1.24 18.35 8.33
N ARG A 625 0.08 18.29 8.07
CA ARG A 625 1.01 17.30 8.65
C ARG A 625 1.66 17.75 9.96
N ALA A 626 1.74 19.07 10.17
CA ALA A 626 2.32 19.65 11.37
C ALA A 626 1.39 19.50 12.57
N LYS A 627 1.94 19.21 13.75
CA LYS A 627 1.22 19.31 15.02
C LYS A 627 1.40 20.68 15.66
N ARG A 628 2.66 21.08 15.87
CA ARG A 628 3.04 22.23 16.68
C ARG A 628 3.61 23.38 15.87
N LYS A 629 4.37 23.09 14.81
CA LYS A 629 5.00 24.11 13.98
C LYS A 629 4.95 23.75 12.50
N LEU A 630 4.46 24.69 11.70
CA LEU A 630 4.46 24.67 10.24
C LEU A 630 5.27 25.88 9.73
N VAL A 631 6.31 25.60 8.95
CA VAL A 631 7.08 26.62 8.23
C VAL A 631 6.82 26.46 6.75
N LEU A 632 6.38 27.53 6.10
CA LEU A 632 6.12 27.59 4.67
C LEU A 632 7.15 28.50 4.02
N ILE A 633 7.81 28.05 2.96
CA ILE A 633 8.85 28.81 2.27
C ILE A 633 8.50 28.87 0.79
N GLY A 634 8.45 30.08 0.24
CA GLY A 634 8.22 30.25 -1.19
C GLY A 634 8.11 31.71 -1.63
N ASP A 635 8.08 31.91 -2.94
CA ASP A 635 7.97 33.23 -3.54
C ASP A 635 6.51 33.70 -3.58
N SER A 636 6.16 34.65 -2.73
CA SER A 636 4.79 35.18 -2.63
C SER A 636 4.29 35.79 -3.93
N THR A 637 5.16 36.33 -4.78
CA THR A 637 4.76 36.95 -6.06
C THR A 637 4.39 35.87 -7.07
N THR A 638 5.16 34.79 -7.13
CA THR A 638 4.86 33.65 -8.01
C THR A 638 3.66 32.86 -7.51
N LEU A 639 3.54 32.63 -6.20
CA LEU A 639 2.46 31.84 -5.60
C LEU A 639 1.11 32.56 -5.62
N ALA A 640 1.08 33.88 -5.41
CA ALA A 640 -0.17 34.66 -5.36
C ALA A 640 -0.89 34.79 -6.70
N THR A 641 -0.37 34.20 -7.79
CA THR A 641 -1.10 34.05 -9.06
C THR A 641 -2.24 33.04 -8.96
N ASP A 642 -2.21 32.16 -7.95
CA ASP A 642 -3.32 31.30 -7.59
C ASP A 642 -4.03 31.85 -6.35
N GLU A 643 -5.36 31.94 -6.43
CA GLU A 643 -6.21 32.56 -5.41
C GLU A 643 -6.15 31.85 -4.05
N CYS A 644 -5.94 30.53 -4.02
CA CYS A 644 -5.82 29.78 -2.76
C CYS A 644 -4.50 30.11 -2.04
N TYR A 645 -3.39 30.14 -2.78
CA TYR A 645 -2.09 30.52 -2.22
C TYR A 645 -2.07 32.00 -1.80
N LYS A 646 -2.72 32.88 -2.55
CA LYS A 646 -2.89 34.28 -2.17
C LYS A 646 -3.59 34.40 -0.81
N ARG A 647 -4.72 33.72 -0.62
CA ARG A 647 -5.44 33.67 0.67
C ARG A 647 -4.60 33.05 1.80
N LEU A 648 -3.76 32.05 1.50
CA LEU A 648 -2.84 31.47 2.48
C LEU A 648 -1.81 32.51 2.96
N ILE A 649 -1.24 33.28 2.04
CA ILE A 649 -0.26 34.34 2.33
C ILE A 649 -0.94 35.48 3.11
N GLU A 650 -2.14 35.88 2.70
CA GLU A 650 -2.95 36.89 3.41
C GLU A 650 -3.27 36.44 4.84
N SER A 651 -3.68 35.19 5.03
CA SER A 651 -3.94 34.63 6.35
C SER A 651 -2.68 34.61 7.24
N ALA A 652 -1.51 34.32 6.66
CA ALA A 652 -0.24 34.42 7.38
C ALA A 652 0.10 35.87 7.77
N LYS A 653 -0.19 36.85 6.91
CA LYS A 653 0.01 38.29 7.21
C LYS A 653 -0.89 38.77 8.33
N GLU A 654 -2.18 38.45 8.26
CA GLU A 654 -3.17 38.81 9.29
C GLU A 654 -2.82 38.28 10.69
N ARG A 655 -2.11 37.14 10.74
CA ARG A 655 -1.68 36.49 11.99
C ARG A 655 -0.30 36.92 12.48
N GLY A 656 0.37 37.83 11.78
CA GLY A 656 1.76 38.20 12.09
C GLY A 656 2.74 37.03 11.89
N ALA A 657 2.38 36.05 11.07
CA ALA A 657 3.19 34.87 10.74
C ALA A 657 4.02 35.04 9.45
N TYR A 658 3.83 36.13 8.72
CA TYR A 658 4.53 36.40 7.45
C TYR A 658 5.86 37.14 7.68
N LYS A 659 6.92 36.64 7.05
CA LYS A 659 8.26 37.23 7.03
C LYS A 659 8.80 37.29 5.62
N ARG A 660 9.70 38.22 5.36
CA ARG A 660 10.41 38.33 4.09
C ARG A 660 11.90 38.11 4.31
N VAL A 661 12.54 37.34 3.44
CA VAL A 661 14.00 37.18 3.46
C VAL A 661 14.63 38.54 3.15
N ALA A 662 15.63 38.93 3.94
CA ALA A 662 16.32 40.22 3.85
C ALA A 662 17.22 40.32 2.61
#